data_AF-A0A5M6CGI2-F1
#
_entry.id   AF-A0A5M6CGI2-F1
#
_cell.length_a   1.000
_cell.length_b   1.000
_cell.length_c   1.000
_cell.angle_alpha   90.00
_cell.angle_beta   90.00
_cell.angle_gamma   90.00
#
_symmetry.space_group_name_H-M   'P 1'
#
loop_
_entity.id
_entity.type
_entity.pdbx_description
1 polymer ?
#
loop_
_entity_poly.entity_id
_entity_poly.type
_entity_poly.pdbx_seq_one_letter_code
_entity_poly.pdbx_strand_id
1 'polypeptide(L)'
;MLEIFVNIQTNETYGLKIWHKLNIYEDESVQMEFKTTDLKDIDESYSTFTQDFLIPASPNNNKAFKYFFDTNINRTKIQFFDCQIHVNGIKNKVGRLGVMAGEKQEGKLINYSVSFYSGVQPLKERIGEAKLSELDFSDINLYWNITNVRNVIYGNNPNIKIPLISNSRVWNIGENDNNDIASPKAINTGELRPALKVSTIIDKIKSHFELELDFSTKINNLLEKMYVWCNKEVEDVNEILLVPTTTFITMQSPINRPFNDNASLYPNIYGTTNGFRVVETPSTRITNCAISFEVVNPTKVIDANLYTDNLKIRMVELDGVGGNVIRETILDGARNNNTYSFVASFQNRNRTKYFEAYLSGDVPINIEKFNMSVKGLNLDTFSSVNGNDTRYIVSRTSVNNVPPSSLVMFDFAKTLDFPVIDFLSSIVKTFNIKILEDKDKIYKMNWVNKFHNNPIDITKYIDYEQHGVESQQRYKTIKFTHNEEDYLRNEAFRDLMGKEYGTEYYQSDNRDLSEDFKVESGFSILSYYLLKNSNIITSYGFDSDYKPVDPKSPTIFFANAPQQIIATKNDGTVAQVQLKHGTQTVLLSNYTPMQNTDGLDELSTKASLTFNNEIFPIDNEECLTSLYSEFYDRDFKKMYTNNVYLNTFTAYLPTTIINTISMQNTIIIGGDKYSIYEMSIDVNTGKSEFKLFNYYKEFDDVSSVLYPPYFGAEYDEYYPLKIKYYMNSGFDNPSVAEITHYIIDYKNTTTGVNQQLIIDYVDGVSLVGQINSGAGTFEVKAKIINDETESNWSNTQTVTVPAPPTQIIYPPTFFAGSDEAGKINYGINQGENLETPSHYRIEYIKIPSGTSQTTTLVAVPMQSMVGAISVSSGTYNVRAQCVYSGEYGQWSPITTVTVA
;
A
#
# COMPACT_ATOMS: atom_id res chain seq x y z
N MET A 1 27.38 39.25 10.88
CA MET A 1 28.32 38.72 9.88
C MET A 1 27.76 37.44 9.31
N LEU A 2 27.41 37.51 8.02
CA LEU A 2 26.97 36.39 7.20
C LEU A 2 28.14 35.44 6.91
N GLU A 3 27.88 34.15 6.90
CA GLU A 3 28.85 33.14 6.49
C GLU A 3 28.15 32.11 5.59
N ILE A 4 28.80 31.76 4.47
CA ILE A 4 28.27 30.80 3.50
C ILE A 4 29.21 29.60 3.45
N PHE A 5 28.65 28.40 3.60
CA PHE A 5 29.39 27.14 3.53
C PHE A 5 28.83 26.29 2.40
N VAL A 6 29.71 25.72 1.57
CA VAL A 6 29.33 24.77 0.52
C VAL A 6 29.94 23.41 0.78
N ASN A 7 29.19 22.35 0.49
CA ASN A 7 29.72 20.99 0.57
C ASN A 7 30.51 20.69 -0.70
N ILE A 8 31.78 20.31 -0.51
CA ILE A 8 32.67 19.89 -1.57
C ILE A 8 32.98 18.41 -1.35
N GLN A 9 32.21 17.51 -1.97
CA GLN A 9 32.43 16.07 -1.81
C GLN A 9 33.89 15.68 -2.08
N THR A 10 34.47 14.91 -1.16
CA THR A 10 35.70 14.14 -1.37
C THR A 10 35.43 12.67 -1.07
N ASN A 11 35.34 11.86 -2.12
CA ASN A 11 35.26 10.38 -2.18
C ASN A 11 34.03 9.69 -1.55
N GLU A 12 33.39 8.87 -2.39
CA GLU A 12 32.06 8.24 -2.28
C GLU A 12 31.95 7.06 -1.28
N THR A 13 32.73 6.99 -0.20
CA THR A 13 32.78 5.75 0.60
C THR A 13 32.10 5.83 1.99
N TYR A 14 31.81 7.02 2.53
CA TYR A 14 31.33 7.10 3.94
C TYR A 14 30.25 8.17 4.25
N GLY A 15 29.65 8.84 3.26
CA GLY A 15 28.51 9.75 3.51
C GLY A 15 28.80 11.02 4.35
N LEU A 16 30.05 11.25 4.77
CA LEU A 16 30.44 12.43 5.55
C LEU A 16 30.56 13.66 4.65
N LYS A 17 29.70 14.66 4.91
CA LYS A 17 29.73 15.97 4.24
C LYS A 17 30.82 16.86 4.84
N ILE A 18 31.69 17.42 4.00
CA ILE A 18 32.72 18.38 4.41
C ILE A 18 32.28 19.78 3.96
N TRP A 19 32.01 20.65 4.94
CA TRP A 19 31.57 22.02 4.70
C TRP A 19 32.77 22.95 4.54
N HIS A 20 32.83 23.66 3.42
CA HIS A 20 33.88 24.59 3.08
C HIS A 20 33.36 26.02 3.10
N LYS A 21 33.94 26.87 3.96
CA LYS A 21 33.53 28.27 4.11
C LYS A 21 34.01 29.10 2.91
N LEU A 22 33.09 29.84 2.29
CA LEU A 22 33.37 30.76 1.19
C LEU A 22 33.77 32.14 1.72
N ASN A 23 34.62 32.83 0.95
CA ASN A 23 34.85 34.27 1.12
C ASN A 23 33.69 35.04 0.48
N ILE A 24 33.19 36.04 1.18
CA ILE A 24 32.17 37.00 0.73
C ILE A 24 32.73 38.42 0.91
N TYR A 25 32.21 39.39 0.17
CA TYR A 25 32.51 40.81 0.44
C TYR A 25 31.80 41.28 1.72
N GLU A 26 32.42 42.18 2.48
CA GLU A 26 31.83 42.71 3.71
C GLU A 26 30.60 43.60 3.43
N ASP A 27 30.58 44.26 2.27
CA ASP A 27 29.56 45.25 1.89
C ASP A 27 28.50 44.69 0.91
N GLU A 28 28.56 43.39 0.56
CA GLU A 28 27.60 42.80 -0.38
C GLU A 28 26.23 42.70 0.27
N SER A 29 25.18 43.22 -0.38
CA SER A 29 23.80 42.98 0.08
C SER A 29 23.38 41.59 -0.35
N VAL A 30 22.92 40.78 0.60
CA VAL A 30 22.33 39.46 0.32
C VAL A 30 20.86 39.54 0.68
N GLN A 31 20.04 39.83 -0.33
CA GLN A 31 18.58 39.89 -0.20
C GLN A 31 18.01 38.47 -0.24
N MET A 32 17.36 38.05 0.83
CA MET A 32 16.57 36.82 0.86
C MET A 32 15.11 37.15 0.59
N GLU A 33 14.58 36.62 -0.50
CA GLU A 33 13.19 36.76 -0.91
C GLU A 33 12.37 35.55 -0.44
N PHE A 34 11.21 35.81 0.13
CA PHE A 34 10.26 34.81 0.58
C PHE A 34 8.84 35.17 0.12
N LYS A 35 8.16 34.22 -0.50
CA LYS A 35 6.79 34.41 -0.99
C LYS A 35 5.93 33.21 -0.59
N THR A 36 4.73 33.47 -0.06
CA THR A 36 3.71 32.42 0.12
C THR A 36 3.03 32.15 -1.21
N THR A 37 2.46 30.96 -1.38
CA THR A 37 1.88 30.52 -2.65
C THR A 37 1.04 31.60 -3.30
N ASP A 38 1.40 31.99 -4.52
CA ASP A 38 0.39 32.43 -5.46
C ASP A 38 -0.29 31.18 -5.98
N LEU A 39 -1.59 31.03 -5.71
CA LEU A 39 -2.36 29.88 -6.16
C LEU A 39 -2.35 29.75 -7.70
N LYS A 40 -1.96 30.82 -8.44
CA LYS A 40 -1.79 30.82 -9.90
C LYS A 40 -0.54 30.08 -10.36
N ASP A 41 0.48 29.92 -9.51
CA ASP A 41 1.75 29.30 -9.90
C ASP A 41 2.39 28.52 -8.73
N ILE A 42 2.05 27.23 -8.64
CA ILE A 42 2.61 26.35 -7.61
C ILE A 42 4.11 26.09 -7.82
N ASP A 43 4.64 26.32 -9.04
CA ASP A 43 6.07 26.18 -9.33
C ASP A 43 6.89 27.26 -8.57
N GLU A 44 6.27 28.38 -8.19
CA GLU A 44 6.89 29.45 -7.38
C GLU A 44 6.66 29.29 -5.86
N SER A 45 5.92 28.26 -5.42
CA SER A 45 5.41 28.22 -4.05
C SER A 45 6.45 27.76 -3.02
N TYR A 46 6.73 28.63 -2.03
CA TYR A 46 7.59 28.41 -0.85
C TYR A 46 9.09 28.18 -1.11
N SER A 47 9.63 28.61 -2.25
CA SER A 47 11.09 28.75 -2.33
C SER A 47 11.52 30.00 -1.54
N THR A 48 12.50 29.86 -0.66
CA THR A 48 13.30 31.02 -0.26
C THR A 48 14.48 31.05 -1.21
N PHE A 49 14.64 32.15 -1.93
CA PHE A 49 15.78 32.34 -2.81
C PHE A 49 16.46 33.66 -2.50
N THR A 50 17.71 33.80 -2.91
CA THR A 50 18.37 35.10 -2.95
C THR A 50 18.32 35.66 -4.36
N GLN A 51 18.35 36.97 -4.48
CA GLN A 51 18.79 37.59 -5.72
C GLN A 51 20.26 37.20 -5.99
N ASP A 52 20.70 37.27 -7.25
CA ASP A 52 22.10 37.06 -7.62
C ASP A 52 23.00 38.05 -6.86
N PHE A 53 23.98 37.53 -6.13
CA PHE A 53 24.98 38.34 -5.42
C PHE A 53 26.41 37.89 -5.75
N LEU A 54 27.37 38.78 -5.56
CA LEU A 54 28.76 38.55 -5.95
C LEU A 54 29.59 37.99 -4.79
N ILE A 55 30.39 36.98 -5.10
CA ILE A 55 31.47 36.50 -4.23
C ILE A 55 32.82 36.54 -4.98
N PRO A 56 33.93 36.86 -4.30
CA PRO A 56 35.23 36.95 -4.95
C PRO A 56 35.69 35.58 -5.48
N ALA A 57 36.33 35.54 -6.64
CA ALA A 57 37.05 34.39 -7.17
C ALA A 57 38.40 34.20 -6.44
N SER A 58 38.36 34.18 -5.10
CA SER A 58 39.52 34.01 -4.24
C SER A 58 40.16 32.62 -4.43
N PRO A 59 41.44 32.42 -4.08
CA PRO A 59 42.04 31.09 -4.10
C PRO A 59 41.24 30.03 -3.30
N ASN A 60 40.54 30.46 -2.25
CA ASN A 60 39.71 29.61 -1.42
C ASN A 60 38.37 29.26 -2.09
N ASN A 61 37.70 30.22 -2.74
CA ASN A 61 36.46 29.98 -3.48
C ASN A 61 36.72 29.17 -4.76
N ASN A 62 37.80 29.47 -5.49
CA ASN A 62 38.23 28.70 -6.67
C ASN A 62 38.55 27.25 -6.31
N LYS A 63 39.02 26.97 -5.09
CA LYS A 63 39.22 25.58 -4.61
C LYS A 63 37.89 24.85 -4.47
N ALA A 64 36.84 25.54 -4.04
CA ALA A 64 35.50 24.96 -3.89
C ALA A 64 34.83 24.72 -5.25
N PHE A 65 34.86 25.72 -6.15
CA PHE A 65 34.22 25.64 -7.46
C PHE A 65 35.10 25.02 -8.56
N LYS A 66 36.37 24.75 -8.27
CA LYS A 66 37.36 24.14 -9.18
C LYS A 66 37.49 24.93 -10.49
N TYR A 67 37.11 24.32 -11.62
CA TYR A 67 37.36 24.83 -12.97
C TYR A 67 36.15 25.57 -13.59
N PHE A 68 35.26 26.11 -12.76
CA PHE A 68 34.09 26.83 -13.26
C PHE A 68 34.49 28.01 -14.15
N PHE A 69 33.84 28.13 -15.32
CA PHE A 69 34.08 29.17 -16.34
C PHE A 69 35.48 29.17 -17.00
N ASP A 70 36.22 28.07 -16.89
CA ASP A 70 37.38 27.81 -17.76
C ASP A 70 36.87 27.37 -19.14
N THR A 71 37.08 28.21 -20.16
CA THR A 71 36.62 27.97 -21.53
C THR A 71 37.33 26.80 -22.20
N ASN A 72 38.41 26.28 -21.60
CA ASN A 72 39.14 25.12 -22.10
C ASN A 72 38.59 23.79 -21.57
N ILE A 73 37.61 23.82 -20.66
CA ILE A 73 37.03 22.64 -20.02
C ILE A 73 35.52 22.63 -20.32
N ASN A 74 35.08 21.63 -21.08
CA ASN A 74 33.69 21.53 -21.52
C ASN A 74 32.78 21.15 -20.35
N ARG A 75 32.05 22.13 -19.79
CA ARG A 75 30.97 21.89 -18.81
C ARG A 75 29.71 22.59 -19.28
N THR A 76 28.71 21.81 -19.67
CA THR A 76 27.48 22.26 -20.34
C THR A 76 26.29 22.51 -19.40
N LYS A 77 26.49 22.54 -18.06
CA LYS A 77 25.39 22.79 -17.10
C LYS A 77 25.81 23.70 -15.95
N ILE A 78 24.89 24.55 -15.50
CA ILE A 78 24.94 25.24 -14.20
C ILE A 78 25.10 24.15 -13.11
N GLN A 79 26.02 24.33 -12.16
CA GLN A 79 26.26 23.36 -11.09
C GLN A 79 25.86 23.99 -9.76
N PHE A 80 25.11 23.21 -9.00
CA PHE A 80 24.62 23.57 -7.69
C PHE A 80 25.41 22.83 -6.63
N PHE A 81 25.71 23.53 -5.54
CA PHE A 81 26.41 22.97 -4.39
C PHE A 81 25.48 22.99 -3.18
N ASP A 82 25.42 21.88 -2.44
CA ASP A 82 24.78 21.87 -1.11
C ASP A 82 25.35 23.04 -0.28
N CYS A 83 24.49 23.86 0.29
CA CYS A 83 24.86 25.13 0.92
C CYS A 83 24.23 25.28 2.31
N GLN A 84 24.97 25.91 3.23
CA GLN A 84 24.47 26.38 4.52
C GLN A 84 24.76 27.87 4.66
N ILE A 85 23.74 28.63 5.06
CA ILE A 85 23.86 30.04 5.41
C ILE A 85 23.84 30.16 6.93
N HIS A 86 24.86 30.79 7.48
CA HIS A 86 24.96 31.11 8.90
C HIS A 86 24.91 32.63 9.07
N VAL A 87 24.15 33.09 10.06
CA VAL A 87 24.08 34.52 10.41
C VAL A 87 24.53 34.66 11.86
N ASN A 88 25.63 35.41 12.07
CA ASN A 88 26.29 35.55 13.38
C ASN A 88 26.69 34.20 14.01
N GLY A 89 27.20 33.27 13.19
CA GLY A 89 27.67 31.95 13.63
C GLY A 89 26.56 30.93 13.90
N ILE A 90 25.28 31.30 13.76
CA ILE A 90 24.15 30.40 13.94
C ILE A 90 23.68 29.90 12.56
N LYS A 91 23.54 28.59 12.38
CA LYS A 91 22.96 27.97 11.18
C LYS A 91 21.53 28.49 10.97
N ASN A 92 21.33 29.30 9.93
CA ASN A 92 20.09 30.01 9.61
C ASN A 92 19.28 29.25 8.55
N LYS A 93 19.90 28.92 7.40
CA LYS A 93 19.26 28.16 6.29
C LYS A 93 20.17 27.07 5.75
N VAL A 94 19.54 26.06 5.17
CA VAL A 94 20.17 25.01 4.37
C VAL A 94 19.48 25.00 3.01
N GLY A 95 20.23 24.73 1.94
CA GLY A 95 19.71 24.75 0.59
C GLY A 95 20.79 24.41 -0.43
N ARG A 96 20.73 25.03 -1.61
CA ARG A 96 21.76 24.92 -2.66
C ARG A 96 22.22 26.30 -3.12
N LEU A 97 23.49 26.40 -3.46
CA LEU A 97 24.10 27.57 -4.07
C LEU A 97 24.34 27.28 -5.56
N GLY A 98 23.63 27.97 -6.43
CA GLY A 98 23.85 27.96 -7.87
C GLY A 98 24.93 28.96 -8.25
N VAL A 99 25.89 28.54 -9.08
CA VAL A 99 26.89 29.43 -9.67
C VAL A 99 26.41 29.85 -11.06
N MET A 100 25.93 31.09 -11.16
CA MET A 100 25.17 31.59 -12.30
C MET A 100 26.10 32.12 -13.41
N ALA A 101 27.10 32.89 -13.03
CA ALA A 101 28.05 33.50 -13.97
C ALA A 101 29.43 33.71 -13.34
N GLY A 102 30.44 33.90 -14.20
CA GLY A 102 31.79 34.24 -13.81
C GLY A 102 32.25 35.51 -14.51
N GLU A 103 32.58 36.54 -13.75
CA GLU A 103 33.05 37.82 -14.29
C GLU A 103 34.57 37.81 -14.44
N LYS A 104 35.06 38.18 -15.63
CA LYS A 104 36.50 38.23 -15.93
C LYS A 104 36.97 39.66 -16.15
N GLN A 105 38.10 40.00 -15.55
CA GLN A 105 38.85 41.23 -15.84
C GLN A 105 40.27 40.84 -16.26
N GLU A 106 40.75 41.41 -17.37
CA GLU A 106 42.06 41.06 -17.97
C GLU A 106 42.25 39.55 -18.22
N GLY A 107 41.17 38.84 -18.57
CA GLY A 107 41.19 37.40 -18.84
C GLY A 107 41.22 36.51 -17.60
N LYS A 108 41.28 37.08 -16.39
CA LYS A 108 41.23 36.35 -15.11
C LYS A 108 39.84 36.46 -14.50
N LEU A 109 39.35 35.35 -13.96
CA LEU A 109 38.10 35.33 -13.22
C LEU A 109 38.28 36.09 -11.91
N ILE A 110 37.45 37.11 -11.68
CA ILE A 110 37.51 37.98 -10.50
C ILE A 110 36.33 37.77 -9.56
N ASN A 111 35.13 37.48 -10.08
CA ASN A 111 33.91 37.27 -9.30
C ASN A 111 33.13 36.05 -9.80
N TYR A 112 32.35 35.47 -8.89
CA TYR A 112 31.25 34.58 -9.19
C TYR A 112 29.93 35.28 -8.86
N SER A 113 28.98 35.28 -9.79
CA SER A 113 27.58 35.57 -9.47
C SER A 113 26.93 34.28 -8.97
N VAL A 114 26.36 34.32 -7.77
CA VAL A 114 25.75 33.17 -7.11
C VAL A 114 24.36 33.48 -6.59
N SER A 115 23.51 32.45 -6.56
CA SER A 115 22.17 32.52 -5.96
C SER A 115 21.93 31.33 -5.05
N PHE A 116 21.37 31.59 -3.87
CA PHE A 116 20.98 30.56 -2.92
C PHE A 116 19.50 30.22 -3.09
N TYR A 117 19.17 28.94 -3.00
CA TYR A 117 17.82 28.41 -3.10
C TYR A 117 17.56 27.42 -1.98
N SER A 118 16.40 27.51 -1.33
CA SER A 118 15.85 26.52 -0.41
C SER A 118 14.38 26.24 -0.77
N GLY A 119 13.86 25.07 -0.42
CA GLY A 119 12.51 24.63 -0.76
C GLY A 119 12.39 23.89 -2.12
N VAL A 120 11.38 24.25 -2.93
CA VAL A 120 10.95 23.49 -4.12
C VAL A 120 11.93 23.57 -5.30
N GLN A 121 12.63 24.69 -5.47
CA GLN A 121 13.60 24.85 -6.56
C GLN A 121 14.78 23.85 -6.47
N PRO A 122 15.40 23.65 -5.29
CA PRO A 122 16.35 22.54 -5.07
C PRO A 122 15.78 21.15 -5.39
N LEU A 123 14.47 20.92 -5.18
CA LEU A 123 13.81 19.65 -5.52
C LEU A 123 13.72 19.48 -7.04
N LYS A 124 13.28 20.51 -7.78
CA LYS A 124 13.25 20.53 -9.26
C LYS A 124 14.64 20.36 -9.86
N GLU A 125 15.67 20.99 -9.30
CA GLU A 125 17.06 20.81 -9.74
C GLU A 125 17.62 19.41 -9.45
N ARG A 126 17.20 18.79 -8.34
CA ARG A 126 17.64 17.46 -7.96
C ARG A 126 16.99 16.36 -8.79
N ILE A 127 15.72 16.55 -9.16
CA ILE A 127 14.95 15.64 -10.00
C ILE A 127 15.27 15.88 -11.49
N GLY A 128 15.43 17.13 -11.91
CA GLY A 128 15.65 17.51 -13.30
C GLY A 128 14.46 17.16 -14.20
N GLU A 129 14.77 16.65 -15.38
CA GLU A 129 13.78 16.22 -16.39
C GLU A 129 13.49 14.71 -16.31
N ALA A 130 13.91 14.06 -15.22
CA ALA A 130 13.76 12.62 -15.06
C ALA A 130 12.28 12.20 -15.07
N LYS A 131 12.01 11.08 -15.71
CA LYS A 131 10.67 10.51 -15.82
C LYS A 131 10.44 9.37 -14.84
N LEU A 132 9.18 9.09 -14.50
CA LEU A 132 8.80 7.95 -13.66
C LEU A 132 9.29 6.62 -14.27
N SER A 133 9.40 6.54 -15.59
CA SER A 133 9.95 5.39 -16.32
C SER A 133 11.43 5.12 -16.07
N GLU A 134 12.17 6.05 -15.46
CA GLU A 134 13.59 5.89 -15.10
C GLU A 134 13.78 5.32 -13.69
N LEU A 135 12.69 5.14 -12.94
CA LEU A 135 12.72 4.56 -11.59
C LEU A 135 12.87 3.03 -11.64
N ASP A 136 13.52 2.47 -10.61
CA ASP A 136 13.72 1.02 -10.49
C ASP A 136 12.52 0.34 -9.83
N PHE A 137 11.72 -0.36 -10.64
CA PHE A 137 10.58 -1.18 -10.22
C PHE A 137 10.87 -2.69 -10.24
N SER A 138 12.14 -3.12 -10.32
CA SER A 138 12.52 -4.53 -10.48
C SER A 138 12.11 -5.47 -9.33
N ASP A 139 11.83 -4.92 -8.15
CA ASP A 139 11.27 -5.59 -6.98
C ASP A 139 9.74 -5.75 -7.04
N ILE A 140 9.06 -5.05 -7.95
CA ILE A 140 7.61 -5.08 -8.15
C ILE A 140 7.29 -5.93 -9.38
N ASN A 141 7.12 -7.23 -9.14
CA ASN A 141 6.91 -8.20 -10.21
C ASN A 141 5.43 -8.60 -10.36
N LEU A 142 4.91 -8.52 -11.59
CA LEU A 142 3.62 -9.09 -11.96
C LEU A 142 3.76 -9.95 -13.21
N TYR A 143 3.75 -11.28 -13.03
CA TYR A 143 3.64 -12.19 -14.16
C TYR A 143 2.20 -12.24 -14.67
N TRP A 144 2.00 -11.91 -15.94
CA TRP A 144 0.70 -11.78 -16.59
C TRP A 144 0.14 -13.14 -17.03
N ASN A 145 -0.38 -13.89 -16.06
CA ASN A 145 -1.16 -15.10 -16.29
C ASN A 145 -2.51 -15.02 -15.57
N ILE A 146 -3.45 -15.88 -15.97
CA ILE A 146 -4.83 -15.85 -15.48
C ILE A 146 -4.95 -15.97 -13.96
N THR A 147 -4.09 -16.77 -13.32
CA THR A 147 -4.10 -16.97 -11.86
C THR A 147 -3.66 -15.72 -11.13
N ASN A 148 -2.56 -15.11 -11.57
CA ASN A 148 -2.01 -13.90 -10.97
C ASN A 148 -2.93 -12.70 -11.18
N VAL A 149 -3.44 -12.52 -12.40
CA VAL A 149 -4.41 -11.45 -12.71
C VAL A 149 -5.63 -11.57 -11.81
N ARG A 150 -6.20 -12.79 -11.66
CA ARG A 150 -7.32 -13.03 -10.75
C ARG A 150 -6.98 -12.68 -9.30
N ASN A 151 -5.82 -13.13 -8.80
CA ASN A 151 -5.41 -12.87 -7.41
C ASN A 151 -5.24 -11.37 -7.14
N VAL A 152 -4.72 -10.62 -8.10
CA VAL A 152 -4.59 -9.16 -7.99
C VAL A 152 -5.95 -8.47 -8.05
N ILE A 153 -6.87 -8.92 -8.92
CA ILE A 153 -8.27 -8.43 -8.94
C ILE A 153 -8.96 -8.69 -7.60
N TYR A 154 -8.70 -9.82 -6.94
CA TYR A 154 -9.22 -10.14 -5.60
C TYR A 154 -8.61 -9.27 -4.49
N GLY A 155 -7.57 -8.50 -4.79
CA GLY A 155 -6.93 -7.60 -3.84
C GLY A 155 -5.75 -8.22 -3.09
N ASN A 156 -5.30 -9.42 -3.45
CA ASN A 156 -4.25 -10.17 -2.74
C ASN A 156 -2.83 -9.59 -2.92
N ASN A 157 -2.68 -8.49 -3.65
CA ASN A 157 -1.41 -7.76 -3.77
C ASN A 157 -1.53 -6.38 -3.09
N PRO A 158 -0.57 -5.99 -2.24
CA PRO A 158 -0.63 -4.72 -1.52
C PRO A 158 -0.32 -3.51 -2.41
N ASN A 159 0.55 -3.65 -3.40
CA ASN A 159 1.10 -2.54 -4.20
C ASN A 159 0.47 -2.44 -5.60
N ILE A 160 -0.10 -3.53 -6.09
CA ILE A 160 -0.66 -3.63 -7.43
C ILE A 160 -2.15 -3.95 -7.34
N LYS A 161 -2.97 -3.25 -8.13
CA LYS A 161 -4.39 -3.57 -8.36
C LYS A 161 -4.65 -3.70 -9.86
N ILE A 162 -5.72 -4.38 -10.23
CA ILE A 162 -6.19 -4.44 -11.62
C ILE A 162 -7.65 -4.00 -11.59
N PRO A 163 -7.97 -2.77 -12.04
CA PRO A 163 -9.35 -2.34 -12.16
C PRO A 163 -10.10 -3.20 -13.18
N LEU A 164 -11.39 -3.41 -12.95
CA LEU A 164 -12.29 -3.94 -13.98
C LEU A 164 -12.66 -2.79 -14.94
N ILE A 165 -11.70 -2.39 -15.77
CA ILE A 165 -11.86 -1.36 -16.81
C ILE A 165 -11.30 -1.97 -18.11
N SER A 166 -12.13 -2.04 -19.15
CA SER A 166 -11.70 -2.57 -20.46
C SER A 166 -11.03 -1.49 -21.30
N ASN A 167 -9.99 -1.91 -22.03
CA ASN A 167 -9.33 -1.14 -23.09
C ASN A 167 -9.76 -1.55 -24.50
N SER A 168 -10.78 -2.41 -24.67
CA SER A 168 -11.11 -2.97 -26.00
C SER A 168 -12.57 -2.97 -26.39
N ARG A 169 -13.50 -3.02 -25.41
CA ARG A 169 -14.93 -3.11 -25.68
C ARG A 169 -15.73 -2.71 -24.46
N VAL A 170 -17.00 -2.39 -24.70
CA VAL A 170 -18.00 -2.30 -23.63
C VAL A 170 -18.37 -3.69 -23.12
N TRP A 171 -18.97 -3.74 -21.93
CA TRP A 171 -19.40 -4.98 -21.29
C TRP A 171 -20.91 -4.96 -21.06
N ASN A 172 -21.53 -6.14 -21.08
CA ASN A 172 -22.89 -6.37 -20.60
C ASN A 172 -22.98 -7.73 -19.89
N ILE A 173 -24.12 -7.99 -19.26
CA ILE A 173 -24.40 -9.26 -18.58
C ILE A 173 -25.68 -9.86 -19.18
N GLY A 174 -25.56 -11.04 -19.81
CA GLY A 174 -26.71 -11.82 -20.23
C GLY A 174 -27.41 -11.33 -21.50
N GLU A 175 -26.72 -10.55 -22.34
CA GLU A 175 -27.21 -10.18 -23.69
C GLU A 175 -26.72 -11.17 -24.76
N ASN A 176 -25.79 -12.07 -24.40
CA ASN A 176 -25.29 -13.17 -25.22
C ASN A 176 -24.65 -12.72 -26.56
N ASP A 177 -24.03 -11.54 -26.57
CA ASP A 177 -23.33 -10.96 -27.70
C ASP A 177 -21.79 -11.01 -27.52
N ASN A 178 -21.06 -10.15 -28.21
CA ASN A 178 -19.61 -10.03 -28.08
C ASN A 178 -19.15 -9.15 -26.92
N ASN A 179 -20.06 -8.47 -26.22
CA ASN A 179 -19.80 -7.63 -25.05
C ASN A 179 -20.19 -8.36 -23.76
N ASP A 180 -20.92 -9.46 -23.84
CA ASP A 180 -21.25 -10.29 -22.68
C ASP A 180 -20.00 -10.84 -22.00
N ILE A 181 -19.96 -10.70 -20.67
CA ILE A 181 -18.89 -11.21 -19.80
C ILE A 181 -19.37 -12.35 -18.88
N ALA A 182 -20.65 -12.71 -18.96
CA ALA A 182 -21.21 -13.85 -18.24
C ALA A 182 -20.88 -15.17 -18.94
N SER A 183 -20.63 -16.21 -18.15
CA SER A 183 -20.32 -17.56 -18.63
C SER A 183 -21.39 -18.05 -19.64
N PRO A 184 -20.97 -18.62 -20.79
CA PRO A 184 -19.61 -19.10 -21.13
C PRO A 184 -18.67 -18.03 -21.74
N LYS A 185 -19.08 -16.77 -21.81
CA LYS A 185 -18.21 -15.65 -22.20
C LYS A 185 -17.37 -15.21 -20.99
N ALA A 186 -16.41 -14.33 -21.24
CA ALA A 186 -15.43 -13.94 -20.25
C ALA A 186 -14.84 -12.57 -20.55
N ILE A 187 -14.26 -11.95 -19.53
CA ILE A 187 -13.33 -10.83 -19.65
C ILE A 187 -11.99 -11.40 -20.10
N ASN A 188 -11.42 -10.88 -21.18
CA ASN A 188 -10.07 -11.26 -21.59
C ASN A 188 -9.05 -10.57 -20.68
N THR A 189 -8.03 -11.27 -20.17
CA THR A 189 -7.01 -10.56 -19.39
C THR A 189 -6.21 -9.57 -20.24
N GLY A 190 -6.19 -9.71 -21.57
CA GLY A 190 -5.52 -8.77 -22.48
C GLY A 190 -6.20 -7.40 -22.60
N GLU A 191 -7.50 -7.28 -22.25
CA GLU A 191 -8.21 -5.99 -22.23
C GLU A 191 -8.01 -5.20 -20.93
N LEU A 192 -7.35 -5.78 -19.93
CA LEU A 192 -7.09 -5.16 -18.63
C LEU A 192 -5.67 -4.59 -18.55
N ARG A 193 -5.46 -3.62 -17.67
CA ARG A 193 -4.16 -3.04 -17.33
C ARG A 193 -4.05 -2.89 -15.81
N PRO A 194 -2.89 -3.12 -15.19
CA PRO A 194 -2.69 -2.96 -13.76
C PRO A 194 -2.58 -1.50 -13.36
N ALA A 195 -2.59 -1.24 -12.06
CA ALA A 195 -2.38 0.04 -11.45
C ALA A 195 -1.40 -0.12 -10.27
N LEU A 196 -0.52 0.87 -10.09
CA LEU A 196 0.52 0.87 -9.08
C LEU A 196 0.17 1.86 -7.97
N LYS A 197 0.38 1.46 -6.72
CA LYS A 197 0.08 2.31 -5.54
C LYS A 197 0.95 3.57 -5.56
N VAL A 198 0.36 4.72 -5.27
CA VAL A 198 1.04 6.02 -5.28
C VAL A 198 2.13 6.11 -4.23
N SER A 199 1.89 5.63 -3.00
CA SER A 199 2.94 5.60 -1.97
C SER A 199 4.15 4.78 -2.40
N THR A 200 3.95 3.68 -3.13
CA THR A 200 5.04 2.89 -3.70
C THR A 200 5.84 3.67 -4.74
N ILE A 201 5.18 4.43 -5.62
CA ILE A 201 5.87 5.32 -6.59
C ILE A 201 6.68 6.39 -5.84
N ILE A 202 6.11 6.99 -4.80
CA ILE A 202 6.79 7.99 -3.96
C ILE A 202 8.04 7.39 -3.30
N ASP A 203 7.97 6.17 -2.80
CA ASP A 203 9.13 5.50 -2.19
C ASP A 203 10.23 5.23 -3.22
N LYS A 204 9.87 4.90 -4.47
CA LYS A 204 10.82 4.79 -5.58
C LYS A 204 11.47 6.12 -5.93
N ILE A 205 10.70 7.21 -5.94
CA ILE A 205 11.22 8.58 -6.12
C ILE A 205 12.19 8.92 -4.98
N LYS A 206 11.80 8.69 -3.72
CA LYS A 206 12.63 8.93 -2.54
C LYS A 206 13.96 8.18 -2.63
N SER A 207 13.92 6.90 -2.98
CA SER A 207 15.13 6.08 -3.11
C SER A 207 16.01 6.51 -4.28
N HIS A 208 15.43 6.81 -5.44
CA HIS A 208 16.19 7.14 -6.65
C HIS A 208 16.92 8.48 -6.53
N PHE A 209 16.25 9.49 -5.95
CA PHE A 209 16.81 10.84 -5.80
C PHE A 209 17.39 11.10 -4.40
N GLU A 210 17.41 10.11 -3.51
CA GLU A 210 17.83 10.22 -2.11
C GLU A 210 17.09 11.37 -1.37
N LEU A 211 15.77 11.43 -1.55
CA LEU A 211 14.89 12.46 -0.97
C LEU A 211 14.27 12.00 0.34
N GLU A 212 14.14 12.93 1.27
CA GLU A 212 13.35 12.76 2.50
C GLU A 212 12.06 13.59 2.36
N LEU A 213 10.97 12.93 1.96
CA LEU A 213 9.65 13.55 1.86
C LEU A 213 8.77 13.05 3.02
N ASP A 214 8.35 13.98 3.87
CA ASP A 214 7.57 13.70 5.08
C ASP A 214 6.17 14.30 4.93
N PHE A 215 5.20 13.47 4.53
CA PHE A 215 3.83 13.93 4.37
C PHE A 215 3.07 13.87 5.69
N SER A 216 2.15 14.81 5.92
CA SER A 216 1.21 14.72 7.05
C SER A 216 0.39 13.41 7.02
N THR A 217 -0.03 12.92 8.19
CA THR A 217 -0.80 11.67 8.34
C THR A 217 -2.03 11.60 7.43
N LYS A 218 -2.79 12.71 7.32
CA LYS A 218 -3.96 12.79 6.42
C LYS A 218 -3.57 12.51 4.97
N ILE A 219 -2.48 13.13 4.50
CA ILE A 219 -2.01 12.95 3.13
C ILE A 219 -1.44 11.54 2.93
N ASN A 220 -0.65 11.00 3.87
CA ASN A 220 -0.16 9.62 3.77
C ASN A 220 -1.31 8.62 3.62
N ASN A 221 -2.35 8.73 4.44
CA ASN A 221 -3.51 7.82 4.37
C ASN A 221 -4.19 7.84 2.98
N LEU A 222 -4.30 9.02 2.36
CA LEU A 222 -4.84 9.16 1.00
C LEU A 222 -3.90 8.53 -0.04
N LEU A 223 -2.60 8.82 0.03
CA LEU A 223 -1.59 8.29 -0.90
C LEU A 223 -1.43 6.77 -0.81
N GLU A 224 -1.69 6.18 0.35
CA GLU A 224 -1.68 4.72 0.56
C GLU A 224 -2.87 4.00 -0.07
N LYS A 225 -4.00 4.68 -0.23
CA LYS A 225 -5.22 4.17 -0.87
C LYS A 225 -5.29 4.49 -2.37
N MET A 226 -4.50 5.45 -2.84
CA MET A 226 -4.51 5.93 -4.22
C MET A 226 -3.59 5.10 -5.14
N TYR A 227 -4.04 4.87 -6.37
CA TYR A 227 -3.33 4.11 -7.39
C TYR A 227 -3.26 4.88 -8.71
N VAL A 228 -2.15 4.74 -9.43
CA VAL A 228 -1.95 5.24 -10.79
C VAL A 228 -2.21 4.12 -11.77
N TRP A 229 -3.06 4.34 -12.77
CA TRP A 229 -3.37 3.36 -13.80
C TRP A 229 -2.27 3.30 -14.85
N CYS A 230 -1.69 2.11 -15.04
CA CYS A 230 -0.63 1.86 -16.02
C CYS A 230 -1.24 1.58 -17.40
N ASN A 231 -2.02 2.52 -17.94
CA ASN A 231 -2.84 2.32 -19.13
C ASN A 231 -2.11 2.56 -20.46
N LYS A 232 -0.94 3.21 -20.43
CA LYS A 232 -0.14 3.49 -21.62
C LYS A 232 0.05 2.24 -22.47
N GLU A 233 -0.23 2.36 -23.76
CA GLU A 233 0.00 1.29 -24.71
C GLU A 233 1.51 1.18 -24.93
N VAL A 234 2.05 -0.02 -24.69
CA VAL A 234 3.45 -0.33 -24.99
C VAL A 234 3.41 -1.40 -26.07
N GLU A 235 4.09 -1.18 -27.18
CA GLU A 235 4.15 -2.14 -28.30
C GLU A 235 4.61 -3.54 -27.82
N ASP A 236 5.34 -3.59 -26.70
CA ASP A 236 5.92 -4.77 -26.07
C ASP A 236 5.59 -4.91 -24.56
N VAL A 237 4.33 -4.71 -24.11
CA VAL A 237 3.95 -5.10 -22.71
C VAL A 237 4.20 -6.61 -22.46
N ASN A 238 4.43 -7.39 -23.53
CA ASN A 238 4.80 -8.79 -23.47
C ASN A 238 6.31 -9.05 -23.54
N GLU A 239 7.17 -8.03 -23.43
CA GLU A 239 8.61 -8.25 -23.42
C GLU A 239 8.98 -9.17 -22.25
N ILE A 240 9.44 -10.36 -22.63
CA ILE A 240 9.80 -11.44 -21.74
C ILE A 240 11.05 -10.98 -20.97
N LEU A 241 10.88 -10.38 -19.78
CA LEU A 241 11.98 -10.29 -18.84
C LEU A 241 12.25 -11.71 -18.33
N LEU A 242 13.27 -12.34 -18.91
CA LEU A 242 13.74 -13.67 -18.54
C LEU A 242 14.42 -13.60 -17.17
N VAL A 243 13.62 -13.71 -16.11
CA VAL A 243 14.16 -13.99 -14.77
C VAL A 243 14.73 -15.41 -14.79
N PRO A 244 15.98 -15.64 -14.33
CA PRO A 244 16.56 -16.98 -14.29
C PRO A 244 15.70 -17.88 -13.41
N THR A 245 14.94 -18.78 -14.03
CA THR A 245 14.12 -19.75 -13.32
C THR A 245 15.00 -20.91 -12.86
N THR A 246 15.07 -21.15 -11.55
CA THR A 246 15.42 -22.48 -11.02
C THR A 246 14.21 -23.39 -11.17
N THR A 247 14.20 -24.26 -12.17
CA THR A 247 13.08 -25.19 -12.38
C THR A 247 13.35 -26.51 -11.65
N PHE A 248 12.41 -26.95 -10.81
CA PHE A 248 12.46 -28.27 -10.17
C PHE A 248 12.05 -29.35 -11.18
N ILE A 249 12.94 -30.29 -11.49
CA ILE A 249 12.59 -31.47 -12.28
C ILE A 249 12.15 -32.58 -11.33
N THR A 250 10.84 -32.88 -11.31
CA THR A 250 10.30 -34.03 -10.59
C THR A 250 10.55 -35.31 -11.41
N MET A 251 11.28 -36.28 -10.85
CA MET A 251 11.57 -37.56 -11.50
C MET A 251 10.50 -38.61 -11.15
N GLN A 252 9.67 -39.03 -12.12
CA GLN A 252 8.81 -40.21 -11.95
C GLN A 252 9.58 -41.52 -12.17
N SER A 253 9.32 -42.52 -11.33
CA SER A 253 9.97 -43.84 -11.39
C SER A 253 9.04 -44.88 -12.02
N PRO A 254 9.55 -45.73 -12.92
CA PRO A 254 9.09 -47.10 -12.98
C PRO A 254 9.97 -47.92 -12.01
N ILE A 255 9.37 -48.36 -10.89
CA ILE A 255 9.79 -49.51 -10.06
C ILE A 255 10.85 -49.24 -8.95
N ASN A 256 10.40 -49.35 -7.70
CA ASN A 256 11.23 -49.67 -6.51
C ASN A 256 11.60 -51.16 -6.55
N ARG A 257 12.86 -51.51 -6.84
CA ARG A 257 13.42 -52.82 -6.47
C ARG A 257 14.74 -52.63 -5.74
N PRO A 258 14.89 -53.11 -4.49
CA PRO A 258 16.20 -53.34 -3.92
C PRO A 258 16.91 -54.43 -4.75
N PHE A 259 18.16 -54.20 -5.14
CA PHE A 259 19.00 -55.27 -5.69
C PHE A 259 19.37 -56.19 -4.52
N ASN A 260 18.55 -57.20 -4.28
CA ASN A 260 18.90 -58.34 -3.46
C ASN A 260 19.47 -59.42 -4.37
N ASP A 261 20.79 -59.59 -4.34
CA ASP A 261 21.38 -60.92 -4.31
C ASP A 261 22.56 -60.85 -3.31
N ASN A 262 22.36 -61.49 -2.15
CA ASN A 262 23.24 -61.58 -0.98
C ASN A 262 23.40 -60.31 -0.13
N ALA A 263 22.50 -60.21 0.86
CA ALA A 263 22.50 -59.21 1.91
C ALA A 263 23.79 -59.22 2.77
N SER A 264 24.28 -57.99 3.08
CA SER A 264 25.14 -57.58 4.21
C SER A 264 26.53 -56.98 3.87
N LEU A 265 26.90 -56.83 2.60
CA LEU A 265 28.26 -56.37 2.23
C LEU A 265 28.35 -55.23 1.19
N TYR A 266 27.25 -54.53 0.87
CA TYR A 266 27.26 -53.49 -0.17
C TYR A 266 26.39 -52.27 0.19
N PRO A 267 26.76 -51.04 -0.25
CA PRO A 267 25.94 -49.86 -0.05
C PRO A 267 24.65 -49.90 -0.89
N ASN A 268 23.53 -49.44 -0.30
CA ASN A 268 22.25 -49.35 -1.01
C ASN A 268 22.07 -47.97 -1.64
N ILE A 269 21.77 -47.92 -2.94
CA ILE A 269 21.45 -46.68 -3.66
C ILE A 269 19.95 -46.68 -3.96
N TYR A 270 19.24 -45.65 -3.50
CA TYR A 270 17.81 -45.45 -3.77
C TYR A 270 17.60 -44.15 -4.57
N GLY A 271 16.75 -44.21 -5.59
CA GLY A 271 16.26 -42.99 -6.24
C GLY A 271 15.14 -42.34 -5.43
N THR A 272 15.18 -41.02 -5.32
CA THR A 272 14.11 -40.19 -4.74
C THR A 272 13.47 -39.32 -5.82
N THR A 273 12.43 -38.57 -5.49
CA THR A 273 11.71 -37.69 -6.43
C THR A 273 12.59 -36.59 -7.03
N ASN A 274 13.59 -36.12 -6.28
CA ASN A 274 14.43 -34.96 -6.63
C ASN A 274 15.95 -35.27 -6.63
N GLY A 275 16.34 -36.54 -6.48
CA GLY A 275 17.72 -36.87 -6.14
C GLY A 275 18.03 -38.35 -5.96
N PHE A 276 19.25 -38.68 -5.52
CA PHE A 276 19.63 -40.02 -5.06
C PHE A 276 19.98 -40.04 -3.56
N ARG A 277 19.66 -41.16 -2.92
CA ARG A 277 20.03 -41.51 -1.55
C ARG A 277 21.08 -42.62 -1.59
N VAL A 278 22.23 -42.39 -0.99
CA VAL A 278 23.26 -43.43 -0.78
C VAL A 278 23.31 -43.79 0.70
N VAL A 279 23.22 -45.09 1.00
CA VAL A 279 23.26 -45.63 2.36
C VAL A 279 24.48 -46.54 2.50
N GLU A 280 25.48 -46.11 3.27
CA GLU A 280 26.61 -46.95 3.67
C GLU A 280 26.16 -48.06 4.63
N THR A 281 26.65 -49.28 4.42
CA THR A 281 26.52 -50.37 5.40
C THR A 281 27.74 -50.41 6.33
N PRO A 282 27.61 -50.87 7.60
CA PRO A 282 28.71 -50.85 8.59
C PRO A 282 30.00 -51.58 8.19
N SER A 283 29.94 -52.46 7.18
CA SER A 283 31.02 -53.34 6.72
C SER A 283 31.80 -52.82 5.49
N THR A 284 31.45 -51.66 4.95
CA THR A 284 32.02 -51.11 3.69
C THR A 284 32.39 -49.64 3.82
N ARG A 285 33.57 -49.24 3.30
CA ARG A 285 33.92 -47.81 3.14
C ARG A 285 33.82 -47.41 1.67
N ILE A 286 33.00 -46.41 1.37
CA ILE A 286 33.02 -45.74 0.07
C ILE A 286 34.13 -44.70 0.13
N THR A 287 35.11 -44.79 -0.77
CA THR A 287 36.21 -43.80 -0.80
C THR A 287 35.95 -42.72 -1.86
N ASN A 288 35.46 -43.12 -3.04
CA ASN A 288 35.07 -42.23 -4.14
C ASN A 288 33.78 -42.71 -4.80
N CYS A 289 32.88 -41.77 -5.13
CA CYS A 289 31.71 -41.97 -5.97
C CYS A 289 31.69 -40.88 -7.05
N ALA A 290 31.62 -41.21 -8.34
CA ALA A 290 31.30 -40.21 -9.36
C ALA A 290 29.80 -40.19 -9.63
N ILE A 291 29.20 -39.00 -9.66
CA ILE A 291 27.84 -38.76 -10.11
C ILE A 291 27.93 -38.04 -11.45
N SER A 292 27.50 -38.68 -12.53
CA SER A 292 27.43 -38.10 -13.86
C SER A 292 26.00 -37.78 -14.28
N PHE A 293 25.83 -36.62 -14.87
CA PHE A 293 24.61 -36.06 -15.43
C PHE A 293 24.73 -36.02 -16.94
N GLU A 294 23.63 -36.29 -17.64
CA GLU A 294 23.55 -36.10 -19.08
C GLU A 294 22.28 -35.32 -19.40
N VAL A 295 22.46 -34.23 -20.13
CA VAL A 295 21.38 -33.35 -20.60
C VAL A 295 21.28 -33.54 -22.11
N VAL A 296 20.30 -34.30 -22.58
CA VAL A 296 20.20 -34.63 -24.01
C VAL A 296 19.50 -33.51 -24.76
N ASN A 297 20.15 -33.03 -25.84
CA ASN A 297 19.65 -32.02 -26.78
C ASN A 297 19.17 -30.70 -26.15
N PRO A 298 20.00 -30.02 -25.33
CA PRO A 298 19.65 -28.70 -24.84
C PRO A 298 19.63 -27.70 -26.00
N THR A 299 18.47 -27.11 -26.29
CA THR A 299 18.32 -26.08 -27.34
C THR A 299 17.92 -24.75 -26.73
N LYS A 300 18.61 -23.68 -27.14
CA LYS A 300 18.25 -22.30 -26.80
C LYS A 300 16.94 -21.95 -27.50
N VAL A 301 15.96 -21.42 -26.78
CA VAL A 301 14.63 -21.10 -27.35
C VAL A 301 14.70 -20.00 -28.43
N ILE A 302 15.71 -19.13 -28.37
CA ILE A 302 15.90 -18.01 -29.31
C ILE A 302 16.70 -18.45 -30.57
N ASP A 303 17.48 -19.53 -30.47
CA ASP A 303 18.27 -20.09 -31.58
C ASP A 303 18.22 -21.62 -31.52
N ALA A 304 17.38 -22.23 -32.35
CA ALA A 304 17.08 -23.66 -32.34
C ALA A 304 18.29 -24.60 -32.59
N ASN A 305 19.51 -24.09 -32.76
CA ASN A 305 20.69 -24.84 -33.15
C ASN A 305 21.97 -24.56 -32.31
N LEU A 306 21.89 -23.82 -31.19
CA LEU A 306 23.05 -23.52 -30.33
C LEU A 306 22.97 -24.26 -28.99
N TYR A 307 23.99 -25.09 -28.72
CA TYR A 307 24.22 -25.71 -27.40
C TYR A 307 24.66 -24.64 -26.40
N THR A 308 24.18 -24.73 -25.15
CA THR A 308 24.27 -23.63 -24.17
C THR A 308 25.62 -23.59 -23.42
N ASP A 309 26.40 -22.52 -23.60
CA ASP A 309 27.61 -22.24 -22.82
C ASP A 309 27.32 -21.80 -21.36
N ASN A 310 26.07 -21.43 -21.03
CA ASN A 310 25.67 -20.85 -19.74
C ASN A 310 24.77 -21.74 -18.88
N LEU A 311 24.65 -23.05 -19.19
CA LEU A 311 23.93 -23.96 -18.31
C LEU A 311 24.77 -24.23 -17.05
N LYS A 312 24.26 -23.84 -15.89
CA LYS A 312 24.87 -24.15 -14.60
C LYS A 312 24.10 -25.26 -13.91
N ILE A 313 24.84 -26.27 -13.45
CA ILE A 313 24.28 -27.32 -12.60
C ILE A 313 24.71 -27.03 -11.16
N ARG A 314 23.74 -26.69 -10.31
CA ARG A 314 23.96 -26.55 -8.87
C ARG A 314 23.71 -27.89 -8.21
N MET A 315 24.64 -28.31 -7.37
CA MET A 315 24.58 -29.58 -6.66
C MET A 315 24.71 -29.41 -5.18
N VAL A 316 23.89 -30.14 -4.43
CA VAL A 316 23.75 -29.96 -2.99
C VAL A 316 23.78 -31.31 -2.29
N GLU A 317 24.69 -31.47 -1.33
CA GLU A 317 24.73 -32.56 -0.36
C GLU A 317 23.94 -32.14 0.89
N LEU A 318 23.00 -32.97 1.36
CA LEU A 318 22.13 -32.66 2.51
C LEU A 318 22.29 -33.67 3.68
N ASP A 319 22.10 -33.21 4.92
CA ASP A 319 22.05 -34.06 6.13
C ASP A 319 20.63 -34.62 6.38
N GLY A 320 20.00 -35.18 5.35
CA GLY A 320 18.61 -35.64 5.39
C GLY A 320 17.81 -35.29 4.12
N VAL A 321 16.62 -35.89 3.93
CA VAL A 321 15.68 -35.44 2.89
C VAL A 321 15.24 -34.01 3.23
N GLY A 322 15.55 -33.03 2.39
CA GLY A 322 15.27 -31.61 2.67
C GLY A 322 16.02 -31.05 3.88
N GLY A 323 17.10 -31.71 4.31
CA GLY A 323 17.91 -31.30 5.46
C GLY A 323 18.84 -30.12 5.16
N ASN A 324 19.70 -29.75 6.11
CA ASN A 324 20.66 -28.66 5.92
C ASN A 324 21.70 -28.99 4.84
N VAL A 325 22.09 -27.98 4.07
CA VAL A 325 23.17 -28.07 3.06
C VAL A 325 24.50 -28.31 3.76
N ILE A 326 25.09 -29.48 3.51
CA ILE A 326 26.42 -29.86 3.99
C ILE A 326 27.49 -29.32 3.02
N ARG A 327 27.23 -29.42 1.72
CA ARG A 327 28.17 -29.01 0.68
C ARG A 327 27.43 -28.61 -0.58
N GLU A 328 27.91 -27.55 -1.22
CA GLU A 328 27.38 -27.06 -2.50
C GLU A 328 28.50 -26.97 -3.55
N THR A 329 28.18 -27.25 -4.81
CA THR A 329 29.10 -27.01 -5.94
C THR A 329 28.29 -26.59 -7.16
N ILE A 330 28.79 -25.57 -7.86
CA ILE A 330 28.26 -25.12 -9.15
C ILE A 330 29.22 -25.62 -10.23
N LEU A 331 28.69 -26.31 -11.23
CA LEU A 331 29.44 -26.78 -12.39
C LEU A 331 29.12 -25.90 -13.59
N ASP A 332 30.16 -25.26 -14.14
CA ASP A 332 30.09 -24.42 -15.33
C ASP A 332 30.69 -25.15 -16.56
N GLY A 333 30.05 -25.01 -17.71
CA GLY A 333 30.65 -25.28 -19.03
C GLY A 333 30.45 -26.69 -19.61
N ALA A 334 30.12 -26.74 -20.90
CA ALA A 334 29.98 -27.97 -21.68
C ALA A 334 31.35 -28.56 -22.07
N ARG A 335 31.49 -29.90 -22.02
CA ARG A 335 32.41 -30.63 -22.92
C ARG A 335 31.57 -31.46 -23.88
N ASN A 336 32.04 -31.51 -25.14
CA ASN A 336 31.45 -32.27 -26.24
C ASN A 336 30.88 -33.62 -25.76
N ASN A 337 29.59 -33.85 -26.06
CA ASN A 337 28.74 -35.01 -25.67
C ASN A 337 27.80 -34.83 -24.47
N ASN A 338 27.35 -33.61 -24.14
CA ASN A 338 26.14 -33.39 -23.32
C ASN A 338 26.14 -34.07 -21.93
N THR A 339 27.32 -34.47 -21.44
CA THR A 339 27.51 -35.23 -20.20
C THR A 339 28.38 -34.43 -19.23
N TYR A 340 27.79 -34.00 -18.12
CA TYR A 340 28.47 -33.30 -17.02
C TYR A 340 28.81 -34.32 -15.93
N SER A 341 30.07 -34.45 -15.53
CA SER A 341 30.47 -35.44 -14.51
C SER A 341 31.02 -34.77 -13.26
N PHE A 342 30.53 -35.19 -12.10
CA PHE A 342 30.97 -34.77 -10.78
C PHE A 342 31.59 -35.95 -10.03
N VAL A 343 32.64 -35.71 -9.25
CA VAL A 343 33.25 -36.74 -8.40
C VAL A 343 33.16 -36.26 -6.95
N ALA A 344 32.39 -36.98 -6.12
CA ALA A 344 32.37 -36.79 -4.67
C ALA A 344 33.27 -37.83 -4.00
N SER A 345 34.21 -37.35 -3.16
CA SER A 345 34.99 -38.19 -2.26
C SER A 345 34.34 -38.23 -0.87
N PHE A 346 34.23 -39.41 -0.28
CA PHE A 346 33.59 -39.62 1.02
C PHE A 346 34.70 -39.84 2.05
N GLN A 347 34.78 -38.95 3.04
CA GLN A 347 35.85 -39.00 4.05
C GLN A 347 35.38 -39.54 5.41
N ASN A 348 34.08 -39.73 5.70
CA ASN A 348 33.62 -40.08 7.05
C ASN A 348 32.37 -40.98 7.17
N ARG A 349 32.36 -41.75 8.28
CA ARG A 349 31.66 -43.01 8.59
C ARG A 349 30.13 -42.93 8.71
N ASN A 350 29.43 -43.97 8.21
CA ASN A 350 28.08 -44.42 8.60
C ASN A 350 26.97 -43.35 8.57
N ARG A 351 26.84 -42.61 7.46
CA ARG A 351 25.74 -41.64 7.30
C ARG A 351 25.01 -41.82 5.97
N THR A 352 23.68 -41.67 6.00
CA THR A 352 22.87 -41.53 4.78
C THR A 352 23.16 -40.17 4.17
N LYS A 353 23.45 -40.11 2.86
CA LYS A 353 23.66 -38.86 2.14
C LYS A 353 22.61 -38.69 1.04
N TYR A 354 22.12 -37.45 0.91
CA TYR A 354 21.15 -37.05 -0.10
C TYR A 354 21.81 -36.05 -1.06
N PHE A 355 21.59 -36.27 -2.35
CA PHE A 355 22.12 -35.43 -3.42
C PHE A 355 20.98 -34.92 -4.29
N GLU A 356 20.95 -33.61 -4.49
CA GLU A 356 20.01 -32.92 -5.38
C GLU A 356 20.78 -32.13 -6.45
N ALA A 357 20.21 -32.05 -7.65
CA ALA A 357 20.75 -31.29 -8.75
C ALA A 357 19.69 -30.32 -9.29
N TYR A 358 20.11 -29.08 -9.52
CA TYR A 358 19.30 -28.00 -10.04
C TYR A 358 19.90 -27.49 -11.34
N LEU A 359 19.03 -27.14 -12.28
CA LEU A 359 19.42 -26.46 -13.51
C LEU A 359 19.09 -24.99 -13.36
N SER A 360 20.06 -24.14 -13.68
CA SER A 360 19.89 -22.70 -13.77
C SER A 360 20.57 -22.20 -15.03
N GLY A 361 19.92 -21.26 -15.73
CA GLY A 361 20.49 -20.59 -16.89
C GLY A 361 19.94 -19.18 -17.02
N ASP A 362 20.70 -18.32 -17.69
CA ASP A 362 20.34 -16.91 -17.94
C ASP A 362 19.26 -16.76 -19.04
N VAL A 363 18.87 -17.88 -19.68
CA VAL A 363 17.92 -17.96 -20.80
C VAL A 363 17.13 -19.27 -20.68
N PRO A 364 15.86 -19.37 -21.15
CA PRO A 364 15.11 -20.62 -21.19
C PRO A 364 15.79 -21.69 -22.06
N ILE A 365 15.78 -22.93 -21.57
CA ILE A 365 16.42 -24.08 -22.21
C ILE A 365 15.40 -25.20 -22.34
N ASN A 366 15.23 -25.75 -23.55
CA ASN A 366 14.49 -26.98 -23.78
C ASN A 366 15.40 -28.18 -23.51
N ILE A 367 14.93 -29.18 -22.76
CA ILE A 367 15.69 -30.41 -22.51
C ILE A 367 14.79 -31.60 -22.83
N GLU A 368 15.20 -32.46 -23.76
CA GLU A 368 14.44 -33.64 -24.12
C GLU A 368 14.53 -34.73 -23.05
N LYS A 369 15.70 -34.87 -22.42
CA LYS A 369 15.96 -35.91 -21.42
C LYS A 369 17.04 -35.48 -20.44
N PHE A 370 16.75 -35.69 -19.16
CA PHE A 370 17.70 -35.51 -18.05
C PHE A 370 18.03 -36.88 -17.46
N ASN A 371 19.30 -37.29 -17.54
CA ASN A 371 19.80 -38.50 -16.90
C ASN A 371 20.72 -38.14 -15.73
N MET A 372 20.53 -38.82 -14.61
CA MET A 372 21.51 -38.84 -13.53
C MET A 372 21.97 -40.28 -13.32
N SER A 373 23.28 -40.46 -13.21
CA SER A 373 23.95 -41.74 -13.08
C SER A 373 25.07 -41.69 -12.05
N VAL A 374 25.26 -42.76 -11.31
CA VAL A 374 26.43 -42.95 -10.46
C VAL A 374 27.42 -43.85 -11.21
N LYS A 375 28.71 -43.52 -11.21
CA LYS A 375 29.81 -44.29 -11.84
C LYS A 375 31.01 -44.37 -10.89
N GLY A 376 31.52 -45.58 -10.68
CA GLY A 376 32.75 -45.83 -9.93
C GLY A 376 32.58 -45.68 -8.42
N LEU A 377 32.45 -46.82 -7.73
CA LEU A 377 32.55 -46.91 -6.28
C LEU A 377 33.83 -47.69 -5.94
N ASN A 378 34.83 -47.01 -5.38
CA ASN A 378 35.96 -47.72 -4.77
C ASN A 378 35.55 -48.17 -3.38
N LEU A 379 35.28 -49.46 -3.26
CA LEU A 379 34.91 -50.13 -2.02
C LEU A 379 36.16 -50.68 -1.35
N ASP A 380 36.55 -50.10 -0.21
CA ASP A 380 37.45 -50.79 0.71
C ASP A 380 36.59 -51.65 1.64
N THR A 381 36.67 -52.97 1.46
CA THR A 381 36.09 -53.93 2.42
C THR A 381 37.04 -54.05 3.61
N PHE A 382 36.51 -54.08 4.84
CA PHE A 382 37.33 -54.14 6.06
C PHE A 382 38.11 -55.47 6.23
N SER A 383 37.89 -56.43 5.32
CA SER A 383 38.67 -57.67 5.21
C SER A 383 39.45 -57.67 3.92
N SER A 384 40.78 -57.77 4.02
CA SER A 384 41.76 -57.82 2.94
C SER A 384 41.39 -58.80 1.82
N VAL A 385 40.73 -58.31 0.76
CA VAL A 385 40.71 -58.98 -0.55
C VAL A 385 40.95 -57.91 -1.61
N ASN A 386 42.06 -58.06 -2.31
CA ASN A 386 42.44 -57.25 -3.47
C ASN A 386 41.32 -57.21 -4.51
N GLY A 387 40.97 -55.99 -4.93
CA GLY A 387 40.51 -55.65 -6.29
C GLY A 387 39.12 -56.12 -6.67
N ASN A 388 38.21 -55.16 -6.88
CA ASN A 388 37.62 -54.93 -8.19
C ASN A 388 36.84 -53.61 -8.17
N ASP A 389 37.23 -52.70 -9.08
CA ASP A 389 36.56 -51.45 -9.42
C ASP A 389 35.15 -51.78 -9.94
N THR A 390 34.20 -51.94 -9.03
CA THR A 390 32.87 -52.47 -9.35
C THR A 390 31.98 -51.32 -9.81
N ARG A 391 31.72 -51.27 -11.12
CA ARG A 391 30.90 -50.25 -11.76
C ARG A 391 29.42 -50.58 -11.63
N TYR A 392 28.71 -49.88 -10.74
CA TYR A 392 27.25 -49.88 -10.70
C TYR A 392 26.73 -48.65 -11.42
N ILE A 393 25.93 -48.83 -12.48
CA ILE A 393 25.27 -47.73 -13.19
C ILE A 393 23.79 -47.75 -12.81
N VAL A 394 23.37 -46.79 -11.99
CA VAL A 394 21.94 -46.51 -11.76
C VAL A 394 21.56 -45.36 -12.66
N SER A 395 20.95 -45.64 -13.81
CA SER A 395 20.43 -44.61 -14.72
C SER A 395 18.95 -44.36 -14.42
N ARG A 396 18.59 -43.13 -14.05
CA ARG A 396 17.20 -42.67 -14.07
C ARG A 396 16.98 -41.71 -15.23
N THR A 397 15.92 -41.96 -16.00
CA THR A 397 15.48 -41.11 -17.10
C THR A 397 14.13 -40.50 -16.72
N SER A 398 14.04 -39.17 -16.66
CA SER A 398 12.75 -38.47 -16.70
C SER A 398 12.49 -37.97 -18.12
N VAL A 399 11.32 -38.29 -18.67
CA VAL A 399 10.79 -37.63 -19.88
C VAL A 399 9.75 -36.65 -19.40
N ASN A 400 10.12 -35.37 -19.29
CA ASN A 400 9.16 -34.32 -19.05
C ASN A 400 9.21 -33.40 -20.28
N ASN A 401 8.22 -33.49 -21.17
CA ASN A 401 7.85 -32.33 -21.97
C ASN A 401 7.28 -31.32 -20.98
N VAL A 402 8.12 -30.43 -20.44
CA VAL A 402 7.64 -29.21 -19.81
C VAL A 402 7.52 -28.20 -20.94
N PRO A 403 6.32 -27.99 -21.54
CA PRO A 403 6.17 -26.86 -22.44
C PRO A 403 6.52 -25.59 -21.66
N PRO A 404 7.38 -24.71 -22.20
CA PRO A 404 7.72 -23.47 -21.53
C PRO A 404 6.44 -22.66 -21.36
N SER A 405 6.04 -22.36 -20.12
CA SER A 405 5.20 -21.19 -19.92
C SER A 405 6.11 -19.99 -20.17
N SER A 406 5.95 -19.33 -21.32
CA SER A 406 6.44 -17.97 -21.53
C SER A 406 5.80 -17.10 -20.45
N LEU A 407 6.50 -16.88 -19.34
CA LEU A 407 6.04 -15.96 -18.30
C LEU A 407 6.26 -14.56 -18.85
N VAL A 408 5.17 -13.94 -19.31
CA VAL A 408 5.15 -12.52 -19.60
C VAL A 408 5.17 -11.78 -18.27
N MET A 409 6.10 -10.85 -18.09
CA MET A 409 6.12 -9.96 -16.95
C MET A 409 5.64 -8.58 -17.39
N PHE A 410 4.79 -7.96 -16.58
CA PHE A 410 4.35 -6.60 -16.84
C PHE A 410 5.47 -5.62 -16.48
N ASP A 411 5.85 -4.76 -17.43
CA ASP A 411 6.86 -3.72 -17.23
C ASP A 411 6.18 -2.40 -16.82
N PHE A 412 6.22 -2.09 -15.53
CA PHE A 412 5.66 -0.85 -15.00
C PHE A 412 6.37 0.40 -15.52
N ALA A 413 7.71 0.33 -15.68
CA ALA A 413 8.50 1.49 -16.06
C ALA A 413 8.08 2.02 -17.44
N LYS A 414 7.85 1.13 -18.40
CA LYS A 414 7.42 1.52 -19.76
C LYS A 414 6.04 2.17 -19.82
N THR A 415 5.20 1.94 -18.81
CA THR A 415 3.84 2.51 -18.76
C THR A 415 3.75 3.84 -18.01
N LEU A 416 4.80 4.21 -17.29
CA LEU A 416 4.86 5.41 -16.46
C LEU A 416 5.74 6.49 -17.12
N ASP A 417 5.37 6.91 -18.32
CA ASP A 417 6.09 7.93 -19.09
C ASP A 417 5.60 9.35 -18.74
N PHE A 418 5.91 9.80 -17.53
CA PHE A 418 5.52 11.12 -17.02
C PHE A 418 6.66 11.75 -16.19
N PRO A 419 6.93 13.06 -16.29
CA PRO A 419 8.00 13.68 -15.51
C PRO A 419 7.77 13.53 -14.00
N VAL A 420 8.82 13.16 -13.26
CA VAL A 420 8.75 12.96 -11.79
C VAL A 420 8.35 14.26 -11.10
N ILE A 421 8.89 15.39 -11.55
CA ILE A 421 8.59 16.70 -10.96
C ILE A 421 7.11 17.05 -11.16
N ASP A 422 6.56 16.80 -12.34
CA ASP A 422 5.15 17.06 -12.63
C ASP A 422 4.24 16.13 -11.83
N PHE A 423 4.66 14.88 -11.57
CA PHE A 423 3.95 13.95 -10.72
C PHE A 423 3.84 14.48 -9.28
N LEU A 424 4.96 14.90 -8.68
CA LEU A 424 4.96 15.48 -7.34
C LEU A 424 4.16 16.79 -7.29
N SER A 425 4.34 17.67 -8.28
CA SER A 425 3.55 18.91 -8.40
C SER A 425 2.05 18.62 -8.50
N SER A 426 1.66 17.54 -9.18
CA SER A 426 0.25 17.12 -9.27
C SER A 426 -0.31 16.71 -7.92
N ILE A 427 0.46 16.01 -7.08
CA ILE A 427 0.07 15.70 -5.69
C ILE A 427 -0.13 16.99 -4.89
N VAL A 428 0.83 17.93 -5.00
CA VAL A 428 0.77 19.21 -4.27
C VAL A 428 -0.45 20.03 -4.69
N LYS A 429 -0.75 20.13 -5.99
CA LYS A 429 -1.95 20.80 -6.52
C LYS A 429 -3.25 20.06 -6.19
N THR A 430 -3.24 18.74 -6.10
CA THR A 430 -4.47 18.00 -5.79
C THR A 430 -4.91 18.22 -4.35
N PHE A 431 -3.96 18.26 -3.41
CA PHE A 431 -4.25 18.29 -1.97
C PHE A 431 -3.86 19.61 -1.28
N ASN A 432 -3.63 20.69 -2.04
CA ASN A 432 -3.16 22.00 -1.56
C ASN A 432 -2.02 21.88 -0.51
N ILE A 433 -1.02 21.06 -0.83
CA ILE A 433 0.09 20.78 0.11
C ILE A 433 1.01 21.99 0.17
N LYS A 434 1.47 22.31 1.38
CA LYS A 434 2.52 23.30 1.61
C LYS A 434 3.83 22.56 1.87
N ILE A 435 4.87 22.90 1.12
CA ILE A 435 6.20 22.31 1.28
C ILE A 435 7.01 23.19 2.23
N LEU A 436 7.44 22.60 3.34
CA LEU A 436 8.24 23.22 4.37
C LEU A 436 9.58 22.49 4.45
N GLU A 437 10.69 23.21 4.33
CA GLU A 437 12.01 22.60 4.52
C GLU A 437 12.44 22.70 5.99
N ASP A 438 12.85 21.57 6.57
CA ASP A 438 13.49 21.54 7.89
C ASP A 438 15.02 21.70 7.77
N LYS A 439 15.68 22.12 8.86
CA LYS A 439 17.13 22.41 8.96
C LYS A 439 18.04 21.22 8.62
N ASP A 440 17.46 20.03 8.41
CA ASP A 440 18.12 18.76 8.14
C ASP A 440 17.77 18.15 6.77
N LYS A 441 17.24 18.94 5.82
CA LYS A 441 16.86 18.53 4.44
C LYS A 441 15.63 17.63 4.32
N ILE A 442 14.82 17.56 5.36
CA ILE A 442 13.50 16.92 5.32
C ILE A 442 12.52 17.90 4.66
N TYR A 443 11.94 17.51 3.53
CA TYR A 443 10.82 18.23 2.92
C TYR A 443 9.53 17.79 3.60
N LYS A 444 9.07 18.58 4.56
CA LYS A 444 7.79 18.39 5.24
C LYS A 444 6.67 18.85 4.31
N MET A 445 5.90 17.90 3.84
CA MET A 445 4.76 18.06 2.93
C MET A 445 3.47 18.04 3.73
N ASN A 446 3.10 19.21 4.24
CA ASN A 446 1.95 19.33 5.13
C ASN A 446 0.80 20.03 4.44
N TRP A 447 -0.38 19.45 4.56
CA TRP A 447 -1.58 20.26 4.43
C TRP A 447 -1.72 21.10 5.70
N VAL A 448 -1.42 22.39 5.60
CA VAL A 448 -1.44 23.30 6.76
C VAL A 448 -2.81 23.94 6.87
N ASN A 449 -3.64 23.36 7.73
CA ASN A 449 -4.97 23.91 8.01
C ASN A 449 -4.94 25.09 9.00
N LYS A 450 -3.78 25.31 9.62
CA LYS A 450 -3.58 26.15 10.79
C LYS A 450 -2.29 26.94 10.59
N PHE A 451 -2.38 28.16 10.05
CA PHE A 451 -1.37 29.17 10.33
C PHE A 451 -1.48 29.46 11.82
N HIS A 452 -0.55 28.95 12.62
CA HIS A 452 -0.73 28.90 14.06
C HIS A 452 0.43 29.47 14.85
N ASN A 453 0.06 30.49 15.63
CA ASN A 453 0.44 30.76 17.01
C ASN A 453 1.92 30.90 17.38
N ASN A 454 2.78 31.22 16.42
CA ASN A 454 4.06 31.86 16.74
C ASN A 454 4.01 33.35 16.38
N PRO A 455 3.32 34.18 17.17
CA PRO A 455 3.31 35.61 16.97
C PRO A 455 4.70 36.19 17.21
N ILE A 456 5.17 37.00 16.26
CA ILE A 456 6.38 37.81 16.40
C ILE A 456 5.95 39.27 16.39
N ASP A 457 6.16 39.95 17.51
CA ASP A 457 5.96 41.39 17.60
C ASP A 457 7.17 42.12 17.03
N ILE A 458 6.97 42.78 15.88
CA ILE A 458 7.98 43.60 15.22
C ILE A 458 7.68 45.09 15.32
N THR A 459 6.69 45.50 16.13
CA THR A 459 6.24 46.90 16.26
C THR A 459 7.39 47.89 16.48
N LYS A 460 8.41 47.48 17.23
CA LYS A 460 9.59 48.30 17.57
C LYS A 460 10.57 48.49 16.41
N TYR A 461 10.43 47.70 15.36
CA TYR A 461 11.36 47.64 14.23
C TYR A 461 10.76 48.21 12.95
N ILE A 462 9.48 48.58 12.96
CA ILE A 462 8.79 49.16 11.81
C ILE A 462 9.27 50.58 11.54
N ASP A 463 9.55 50.85 10.27
CA ASP A 463 9.66 52.20 9.73
C ASP A 463 8.27 52.67 9.28
N TYR A 464 7.68 53.58 10.06
CA TYR A 464 6.33 54.09 9.80
C TYR A 464 6.27 55.14 8.68
N GLU A 465 7.41 55.57 8.12
CA GLU A 465 7.43 56.52 7.02
C GLU A 465 6.99 55.89 5.68
N GLN A 466 7.10 54.56 5.55
CA GLN A 466 6.77 53.80 4.34
C GLN A 466 5.70 52.74 4.64
N HIS A 467 4.42 53.10 4.49
CA HIS A 467 3.28 52.20 4.63
C HIS A 467 2.31 52.33 3.45
N GLY A 468 1.94 51.21 2.85
CA GLY A 468 0.95 51.12 1.76
C GLY A 468 -0.15 50.12 2.09
N VAL A 469 -1.37 50.38 1.63
CA VAL A 469 -2.52 49.47 1.78
C VAL A 469 -3.18 49.29 0.43
N GLU A 470 -3.28 48.05 -0.02
CA GLU A 470 -3.94 47.66 -1.26
C GLU A 470 -5.08 46.66 -0.97
N SER A 471 -6.13 46.70 -1.78
CA SER A 471 -7.19 45.69 -1.70
C SER A 471 -6.67 44.37 -2.24
N GLN A 472 -7.01 43.26 -1.58
CA GLN A 472 -6.70 41.93 -2.12
C GLN A 472 -7.40 41.72 -3.47
N GLN A 473 -6.68 41.11 -4.42
CA GLN A 473 -7.24 40.76 -5.72
C GLN A 473 -8.33 39.70 -5.57
N ARG A 474 -9.48 39.93 -6.22
CA ARG A 474 -10.62 39.01 -6.24
C ARG A 474 -10.86 38.55 -7.67
N TYR A 475 -11.25 37.29 -7.83
CA TYR A 475 -11.49 36.70 -9.15
C TYR A 475 -12.98 36.66 -9.46
N LYS A 476 -13.30 36.91 -10.73
CA LYS A 476 -14.63 36.76 -11.30
C LYS A 476 -15.04 35.28 -11.33
N THR A 477 -14.11 34.42 -11.72
CA THR A 477 -14.32 32.99 -11.88
C THR A 477 -13.24 32.22 -11.16
N ILE A 478 -13.60 31.10 -10.54
CA ILE A 478 -12.67 30.15 -9.92
C ILE A 478 -13.03 28.77 -10.47
N LYS A 479 -12.06 28.08 -11.07
CA LYS A 479 -12.25 26.76 -11.68
C LYS A 479 -11.24 25.76 -11.11
N PHE A 480 -11.72 24.61 -10.65
CA PHE A 480 -10.88 23.49 -10.23
C PHE A 480 -11.10 22.30 -11.16
N THR A 481 -10.05 21.86 -11.85
CA THR A 481 -10.12 20.78 -12.84
C THR A 481 -9.02 19.74 -12.63
N HIS A 482 -9.25 18.55 -13.19
CA HIS A 482 -8.22 17.56 -13.49
C HIS A 482 -7.78 17.71 -14.94
N ASN A 483 -6.61 17.17 -15.28
CA ASN A 483 -6.24 16.98 -16.69
C ASN A 483 -7.25 16.05 -17.37
N GLU A 484 -7.52 16.34 -18.64
CA GLU A 484 -8.51 15.64 -19.44
C GLU A 484 -7.86 14.53 -20.26
N GLU A 485 -8.58 13.41 -20.39
CA GLU A 485 -8.27 12.30 -21.28
C GLU A 485 -9.54 11.92 -22.03
N ASP A 486 -9.38 11.44 -23.27
CA ASP A 486 -10.49 11.16 -24.19
C ASP A 486 -11.18 9.80 -23.90
N TYR A 487 -11.28 9.42 -22.63
CA TYR A 487 -11.94 8.18 -22.23
C TYR A 487 -13.44 8.24 -22.53
N LEU A 488 -13.99 7.20 -23.17
CA LEU A 488 -15.38 7.10 -23.62
C LEU A 488 -16.39 7.57 -22.55
N ARG A 489 -16.17 7.18 -21.29
CA ARG A 489 -17.10 7.49 -20.21
C ARG A 489 -17.02 8.95 -19.77
N ASN A 490 -15.86 9.59 -19.85
CA ASN A 490 -15.69 11.01 -19.56
C ASN A 490 -16.34 11.85 -20.66
N GLU A 491 -16.17 11.48 -21.94
CA GLU A 491 -16.84 12.12 -23.05
C GLU A 491 -18.37 12.05 -22.90
N ALA A 492 -18.90 10.86 -22.61
CA ALA A 492 -20.32 10.66 -22.38
C ALA A 492 -20.88 11.49 -21.20
N PHE A 493 -20.09 11.66 -20.13
CA PHE A 493 -20.48 12.52 -19.01
C PHE A 493 -20.52 13.99 -19.42
N ARG A 494 -19.48 14.46 -20.11
CA ARG A 494 -19.38 15.84 -20.60
C ARG A 494 -20.52 16.21 -21.53
N ASP A 495 -20.84 15.33 -22.50
CA ASP A 495 -21.94 15.53 -23.44
C ASP A 495 -23.31 15.61 -22.73
N LEU A 496 -23.48 14.84 -21.65
CA LEU A 496 -24.72 14.81 -20.88
C LEU A 496 -24.85 16.01 -19.92
N MET A 497 -23.77 16.36 -19.23
CA MET A 497 -23.78 17.33 -18.12
C MET A 497 -23.34 18.73 -18.52
N GLY A 498 -22.74 18.90 -19.71
CA GLY A 498 -22.19 20.18 -20.19
C GLY A 498 -20.96 20.64 -19.41
N LYS A 499 -20.33 19.76 -18.62
CA LYS A 499 -19.12 20.02 -17.84
C LYS A 499 -18.26 18.76 -17.70
N GLU A 500 -16.96 18.94 -17.49
CA GLU A 500 -16.07 17.82 -17.18
C GLU A 500 -16.43 17.17 -15.84
N TYR A 501 -16.18 15.87 -15.75
CA TYR A 501 -16.43 15.09 -14.54
C TYR A 501 -15.54 15.56 -13.37
N GLY A 502 -16.14 15.73 -12.20
CA GLY A 502 -15.43 16.12 -10.97
C GLY A 502 -14.92 17.56 -10.93
N THR A 503 -15.32 18.43 -11.88
CA THR A 503 -14.94 19.86 -11.91
C THR A 503 -15.83 20.72 -11.01
N GLU A 504 -15.20 21.58 -10.22
CA GLU A 504 -15.84 22.62 -9.39
C GLU A 504 -15.69 24.00 -10.03
N TYR A 505 -16.75 24.81 -9.97
CA TYR A 505 -16.82 26.10 -10.62
C TYR A 505 -17.57 27.11 -9.75
N TYR A 506 -16.89 28.21 -9.41
CA TYR A 506 -17.51 29.37 -8.76
C TYR A 506 -17.45 30.58 -9.68
N GLN A 507 -18.57 31.30 -9.79
CA GLN A 507 -18.66 32.56 -10.50
C GLN A 507 -19.27 33.62 -9.59
N SER A 508 -18.56 34.74 -9.47
CA SER A 508 -19.02 35.91 -8.73
C SER A 508 -20.05 36.70 -9.55
N ASP A 509 -21.12 37.13 -8.90
CA ASP A 509 -22.13 38.04 -9.49
C ASP A 509 -21.59 39.47 -9.69
N ASN A 510 -20.41 39.78 -9.13
CA ASN A 510 -19.81 41.10 -9.23
C ASN A 510 -19.24 41.34 -10.63
N ARG A 511 -19.90 42.22 -11.39
CA ARG A 511 -19.55 42.56 -12.78
C ARG A 511 -18.26 43.37 -12.92
N ASP A 512 -17.76 43.94 -11.83
CA ASP A 512 -16.53 44.73 -11.81
C ASP A 512 -15.28 43.85 -11.73
N LEU A 513 -15.45 42.54 -11.49
CA LEU A 513 -14.36 41.55 -11.55
C LEU A 513 -14.21 41.03 -12.98
N SER A 514 -12.96 40.92 -13.45
CA SER A 514 -12.66 40.47 -14.81
C SER A 514 -11.66 39.32 -14.90
N GLU A 515 -10.97 38.97 -13.81
CA GLU A 515 -9.94 37.92 -13.82
C GLU A 515 -10.48 36.55 -13.43
N ASP A 516 -9.96 35.52 -14.07
CA ASP A 516 -10.26 34.12 -13.77
C ASP A 516 -9.09 33.50 -12.97
N PHE A 517 -9.44 32.55 -12.10
CA PHE A 517 -8.52 31.76 -11.31
C PHE A 517 -8.73 30.28 -11.61
N LYS A 518 -7.66 29.53 -11.87
CA LYS A 518 -7.73 28.10 -12.20
C LYS A 518 -6.72 27.30 -11.37
N VAL A 519 -7.19 26.24 -10.73
CA VAL A 519 -6.36 25.15 -10.21
C VAL A 519 -6.57 23.94 -11.11
N GLU A 520 -5.49 23.42 -11.67
CA GLU A 520 -5.52 22.22 -12.50
C GLU A 520 -4.57 21.18 -11.91
N SER A 521 -5.12 20.05 -11.47
CA SER A 521 -4.33 18.88 -11.10
C SER A 521 -3.72 18.29 -12.37
N GLY A 522 -2.44 17.92 -12.33
CA GLY A 522 -1.81 17.21 -13.45
C GLY A 522 -2.19 15.73 -13.52
N PHE A 523 -3.12 15.26 -12.68
CA PHE A 523 -3.74 13.95 -12.79
C PHE A 523 -5.03 13.99 -13.61
N SER A 524 -5.35 12.89 -14.27
CA SER A 524 -6.68 12.64 -14.83
C SER A 524 -7.49 11.69 -13.95
N ILE A 525 -8.82 11.75 -14.06
CA ILE A 525 -9.75 10.87 -13.35
C ILE A 525 -10.77 10.29 -14.32
N LEU A 526 -11.38 9.17 -13.94
CA LEU A 526 -12.42 8.51 -14.73
C LEU A 526 -13.80 8.73 -14.11
N SER A 527 -14.83 8.94 -14.92
CA SER A 527 -16.21 8.73 -14.48
C SER A 527 -16.50 7.22 -14.45
N TYR A 528 -17.22 6.78 -13.42
CA TYR A 528 -17.55 5.37 -13.20
C TYR A 528 -19.06 5.13 -13.28
N TYR A 529 -19.44 3.87 -13.50
CA TYR A 529 -20.84 3.45 -13.42
C TYR A 529 -20.97 1.99 -12.98
N LEU A 530 -22.17 1.64 -12.52
CA LEU A 530 -22.51 0.26 -12.18
C LEU A 530 -22.93 -0.50 -13.44
N LEU A 531 -22.24 -1.59 -13.75
CA LEU A 531 -22.58 -2.45 -14.87
C LEU A 531 -23.96 -3.09 -14.63
N LYS A 532 -24.88 -2.87 -15.56
CA LYS A 532 -26.27 -3.34 -15.48
C LYS A 532 -26.36 -4.82 -15.12
N ASN A 533 -27.30 -5.15 -14.23
CA ASN A 533 -27.54 -6.48 -13.67
C ASN A 533 -26.38 -7.06 -12.85
N SER A 534 -25.45 -6.23 -12.38
CA SER A 534 -24.37 -6.65 -11.49
C SER A 534 -24.01 -5.58 -10.47
N ASN A 535 -23.17 -5.93 -9.49
CA ASN A 535 -22.53 -4.96 -8.62
C ASN A 535 -21.14 -4.49 -9.13
N ILE A 536 -20.77 -4.80 -10.38
CA ILE A 536 -19.45 -4.44 -10.92
C ILE A 536 -19.42 -2.95 -11.25
N ILE A 537 -18.47 -2.24 -10.64
CA ILE A 537 -18.16 -0.84 -10.96
C ILE A 537 -17.09 -0.84 -12.04
N THR A 538 -17.36 -0.13 -13.15
CA THR A 538 -16.47 -0.11 -14.33
C THR A 538 -16.43 1.28 -14.97
N SER A 539 -15.40 1.48 -15.78
CA SER A 539 -15.27 2.56 -16.77
C SER A 539 -14.62 1.98 -18.04
N TYR A 540 -14.12 2.81 -18.96
CA TYR A 540 -13.49 2.37 -20.21
C TYR A 540 -12.24 3.18 -20.56
N GLY A 541 -11.18 2.48 -20.94
CA GLY A 541 -9.86 3.02 -21.30
C GLY A 541 -9.67 3.34 -22.78
N PHE A 542 -10.75 3.36 -23.55
CA PHE A 542 -10.77 3.67 -24.97
C PHE A 542 -11.69 4.86 -25.25
N ASP A 543 -11.51 5.50 -26.40
CA ASP A 543 -12.26 6.67 -26.85
C ASP A 543 -13.61 6.32 -27.50
N SER A 544 -14.34 7.33 -27.99
CA SER A 544 -15.60 7.13 -28.75
C SER A 544 -15.44 6.37 -30.07
N ASP A 545 -14.22 6.26 -30.59
CA ASP A 545 -13.84 5.44 -31.75
C ASP A 545 -13.48 3.99 -31.36
N TYR A 546 -13.56 3.63 -30.08
CA TYR A 546 -13.12 2.34 -29.53
C TYR A 546 -11.62 2.07 -29.69
N LYS A 547 -10.80 3.11 -29.74
CA LYS A 547 -9.34 3.01 -29.74
C LYS A 547 -8.82 3.18 -28.31
N PRO A 548 -7.91 2.32 -27.83
CA PRO A 548 -7.25 2.53 -26.55
C PRO A 548 -6.66 3.94 -26.46
N VAL A 549 -6.92 4.62 -25.35
CA VAL A 549 -6.36 5.95 -25.08
C VAL A 549 -4.95 5.77 -24.50
N ASP A 550 -3.96 6.36 -25.15
CA ASP A 550 -2.62 6.57 -24.57
C ASP A 550 -2.68 7.81 -23.66
N PRO A 551 -2.69 7.64 -22.32
CA PRO A 551 -2.90 8.75 -21.40
C PRO A 551 -1.73 9.74 -21.44
N LYS A 552 -2.05 11.03 -21.53
CA LYS A 552 -1.07 12.12 -21.45
C LYS A 552 -0.70 12.45 -20.00
N SER A 553 -1.57 12.10 -19.07
CA SER A 553 -1.47 12.37 -17.63
C SER A 553 -1.74 11.10 -16.83
N PRO A 554 -1.12 10.92 -15.65
CA PRO A 554 -1.39 9.76 -14.81
C PRO A 554 -2.86 9.75 -14.38
N THR A 555 -3.58 8.69 -14.72
CA THR A 555 -4.96 8.49 -14.28
C THR A 555 -4.99 7.88 -12.89
N ILE A 556 -5.68 8.53 -11.95
CA ILE A 556 -5.71 8.10 -10.54
C ILE A 556 -7.09 7.62 -10.10
N PHE A 557 -7.11 6.74 -9.11
CA PHE A 557 -8.32 6.30 -8.40
C PHE A 557 -7.98 5.68 -7.04
N PHE A 558 -8.99 5.50 -6.19
CA PHE A 558 -8.88 4.75 -4.94
C PHE A 558 -9.24 3.27 -5.14
N ALA A 559 -8.56 2.41 -4.37
CA ALA A 559 -8.91 0.99 -4.23
C ALA A 559 -9.75 0.76 -2.97
N ASN A 560 -10.90 0.09 -3.15
CA ASN A 560 -11.85 -0.19 -2.07
C ASN A 560 -11.67 -1.60 -1.50
N ALA A 561 -12.38 -1.90 -0.41
CA ALA A 561 -12.41 -3.26 0.13
C ALA A 561 -12.88 -4.28 -0.94
N PRO A 562 -12.23 -5.45 -1.07
CA PRO A 562 -12.69 -6.49 -1.99
C PRO A 562 -14.11 -6.93 -1.67
N GLN A 563 -14.94 -7.09 -2.71
CA GLN A 563 -16.32 -7.55 -2.58
C GLN A 563 -16.61 -8.74 -3.50
N GLN A 564 -17.63 -9.52 -3.14
CA GLN A 564 -18.14 -10.60 -3.97
C GLN A 564 -18.84 -10.02 -5.21
N ILE A 565 -18.61 -10.62 -6.37
CA ILE A 565 -19.35 -10.32 -7.60
C ILE A 565 -20.73 -10.96 -7.51
N ILE A 566 -21.74 -10.12 -7.65
CA ILE A 566 -23.15 -10.50 -7.77
C ILE A 566 -23.57 -10.05 -9.16
N ALA A 567 -23.96 -11.00 -10.01
CA ALA A 567 -24.46 -10.72 -11.35
C ALA A 567 -25.67 -11.59 -11.66
N THR A 568 -26.61 -11.05 -12.42
CA THR A 568 -27.85 -11.71 -12.82
C THR A 568 -28.07 -11.54 -14.32
N LYS A 569 -28.61 -12.57 -14.97
CA LYS A 569 -29.05 -12.44 -16.37
C LYS A 569 -30.39 -11.69 -16.41
N ASN A 570 -30.80 -11.29 -17.62
CA ASN A 570 -32.07 -10.62 -17.84
C ASN A 570 -33.30 -11.45 -17.41
N ASP A 571 -33.17 -12.77 -17.28
CA ASP A 571 -34.20 -13.69 -16.79
C ASP A 571 -34.22 -13.87 -15.26
N GLY A 572 -33.37 -13.13 -14.53
CA GLY A 572 -33.23 -13.20 -13.07
C GLY A 572 -32.36 -14.35 -12.55
N THR A 573 -31.81 -15.20 -13.42
CA THR A 573 -30.90 -16.28 -13.01
C THR A 573 -29.51 -15.75 -12.67
N VAL A 574 -28.79 -16.43 -11.78
CA VAL A 574 -27.42 -16.06 -11.40
C VAL A 574 -26.49 -16.16 -12.60
N ALA A 575 -25.74 -15.08 -12.87
CA ALA A 575 -24.67 -15.03 -13.86
C ALA A 575 -23.31 -15.20 -13.18
N GLN A 576 -22.46 -16.05 -13.76
CA GLN A 576 -21.06 -16.18 -13.33
C GLN A 576 -20.17 -15.38 -14.25
N VAL A 577 -19.33 -14.50 -13.70
CA VAL A 577 -18.32 -13.76 -14.46
C VAL A 577 -17.04 -14.58 -14.53
N GLN A 578 -16.42 -14.63 -15.70
CA GLN A 578 -15.20 -15.39 -15.92
C GLN A 578 -14.08 -14.52 -16.46
N LEU A 579 -12.83 -14.85 -16.12
CA LEU A 579 -11.64 -14.35 -16.82
C LEU A 579 -11.20 -15.37 -17.85
N LYS A 580 -10.58 -14.91 -18.94
CA LYS A 580 -9.99 -15.74 -19.98
C LYS A 580 -8.59 -15.25 -20.34
N HIS A 581 -7.66 -16.20 -20.49
CA HIS A 581 -6.31 -15.95 -21.01
C HIS A 581 -5.94 -17.06 -21.99
N GLY A 582 -5.81 -16.72 -23.28
CA GLY A 582 -5.66 -17.73 -24.33
C GLY A 582 -6.84 -18.70 -24.34
N THR A 583 -6.58 -19.99 -24.11
CA THR A 583 -7.62 -21.04 -24.01
C THR A 583 -8.11 -21.28 -22.58
N GLN A 584 -7.45 -20.72 -21.58
CA GLN A 584 -7.79 -20.91 -20.17
C GLN A 584 -8.93 -19.97 -19.76
N THR A 585 -9.84 -20.46 -18.94
CA THR A 585 -10.93 -19.68 -18.34
C THR A 585 -11.03 -20.01 -16.86
N VAL A 586 -11.28 -19.01 -16.02
CA VAL A 586 -11.46 -19.20 -14.57
C VAL A 586 -12.60 -18.34 -14.05
N LEU A 587 -13.32 -18.82 -13.05
CA LEU A 587 -14.34 -18.03 -12.35
C LEU A 587 -13.70 -16.82 -11.67
N LEU A 588 -14.34 -15.67 -11.83
CA LEU A 588 -14.08 -14.45 -11.07
C LEU A 588 -15.25 -14.25 -10.10
N SER A 589 -15.05 -14.63 -8.83
CA SER A 589 -16.10 -14.55 -7.81
C SER A 589 -16.05 -13.27 -6.99
N ASN A 590 -14.88 -12.62 -6.93
CA ASN A 590 -14.64 -11.41 -6.13
C ASN A 590 -13.89 -10.39 -6.98
N TYR A 591 -13.91 -9.13 -6.57
CA TYR A 591 -13.04 -8.09 -7.13
C TYR A 591 -12.85 -6.93 -6.16
N THR A 592 -11.82 -6.13 -6.41
CA THR A 592 -11.53 -4.90 -5.68
C THR A 592 -12.08 -3.72 -6.48
N PRO A 593 -13.15 -3.03 -6.03
CA PRO A 593 -13.71 -1.89 -6.76
C PRO A 593 -12.73 -0.72 -6.81
N MET A 594 -12.58 -0.11 -7.97
CA MET A 594 -11.76 1.09 -8.18
C MET A 594 -12.67 2.23 -8.63
N GLN A 595 -12.57 3.38 -7.98
CA GLN A 595 -13.37 4.59 -8.27
C GLN A 595 -12.75 5.82 -7.58
N ASN A 596 -13.37 6.99 -7.70
CA ASN A 596 -12.80 8.24 -7.13
C ASN A 596 -13.17 8.49 -5.67
N THR A 597 -13.94 7.61 -5.02
CA THR A 597 -14.15 7.65 -3.56
C THR A 597 -13.49 6.45 -2.91
N ASP A 598 -12.85 6.68 -1.76
CA ASP A 598 -12.60 5.57 -0.85
C ASP A 598 -13.94 5.20 -0.19
N GLY A 599 -14.29 3.94 -0.33
CA GLY A 599 -15.54 3.36 0.13
C GLY A 599 -15.47 3.08 1.61
N LEU A 600 -16.59 2.65 2.17
CA LEU A 600 -16.78 2.36 3.59
C LEU A 600 -15.71 1.38 4.12
N ASP A 601 -14.65 1.89 4.72
CA ASP A 601 -14.26 1.31 6.01
C ASP A 601 -15.32 1.81 6.98
N GLU A 602 -15.93 0.93 7.78
CA GLU A 602 -16.97 1.24 8.77
C GLU A 602 -16.54 2.31 9.82
N LEU A 603 -15.32 2.84 9.68
CA LEU A 603 -14.56 3.64 10.62
C LEU A 603 -13.97 4.95 10.04
N SER A 604 -14.17 5.33 8.77
CA SER A 604 -13.66 6.60 8.20
C SER A 604 -14.68 7.40 7.37
N THR A 605 -14.64 8.73 7.46
CA THR A 605 -15.30 9.63 6.50
C THR A 605 -14.74 9.37 5.10
N LYS A 606 -15.63 9.18 4.12
CA LYS A 606 -15.27 9.01 2.69
C LYS A 606 -14.38 10.18 2.25
N ALA A 607 -13.44 9.94 1.36
CA ALA A 607 -12.61 10.94 0.70
C ALA A 607 -12.81 10.83 -0.81
N SER A 608 -12.91 11.97 -1.49
CA SER A 608 -13.06 12.02 -2.95
C SER A 608 -11.82 12.56 -3.65
N LEU A 609 -11.54 12.03 -4.84
CA LEU A 609 -10.58 12.60 -5.81
C LEU A 609 -11.24 13.59 -6.78
N THR A 610 -12.52 13.95 -6.58
CA THR A 610 -13.21 14.98 -7.38
C THR A 610 -13.17 16.33 -6.67
N PHE A 611 -13.04 17.44 -7.41
CA PHE A 611 -13.15 18.78 -6.82
C PHE A 611 -14.59 19.16 -6.52
N ASN A 612 -15.54 18.74 -7.33
CA ASN A 612 -16.97 18.89 -7.04
C ASN A 612 -17.50 17.69 -6.23
N ASN A 613 -18.61 17.88 -5.53
CA ASN A 613 -19.36 16.77 -4.95
C ASN A 613 -19.99 15.95 -6.07
N GLU A 614 -19.68 14.66 -6.11
CA GLU A 614 -20.21 13.72 -7.11
C GLU A 614 -20.93 12.56 -6.41
N ILE A 615 -21.84 11.92 -7.14
CA ILE A 615 -22.50 10.68 -6.69
C ILE A 615 -21.68 9.49 -7.17
N PHE A 616 -21.32 8.60 -6.26
CA PHE A 616 -20.48 7.44 -6.59
C PHE A 616 -21.29 6.15 -6.79
N PRO A 617 -20.89 5.26 -7.71
CA PRO A 617 -21.67 4.03 -7.97
C PRO A 617 -21.70 3.01 -6.82
N ILE A 618 -20.74 3.05 -5.88
CA ILE A 618 -20.64 2.04 -4.82
C ILE A 618 -21.75 2.15 -3.77
N ASP A 619 -22.13 3.37 -3.46
CA ASP A 619 -23.05 3.76 -2.40
C ASP A 619 -24.29 4.47 -2.96
N ASN A 620 -24.20 4.99 -4.19
CA ASN A 620 -25.21 5.81 -4.83
C ASN A 620 -25.57 7.02 -3.95
N GLU A 621 -24.55 7.56 -3.27
CA GLU A 621 -24.65 8.72 -2.39
C GLU A 621 -23.69 9.81 -2.85
N GLU A 622 -24.06 11.06 -2.55
CA GLU A 622 -23.20 12.22 -2.76
C GLU A 622 -22.07 12.21 -1.71
N CYS A 623 -20.82 12.37 -2.17
CA CYS A 623 -19.69 12.57 -1.28
C CYS A 623 -19.48 14.06 -1.03
N LEU A 624 -19.65 14.51 0.23
CA LEU A 624 -19.54 15.92 0.62
C LEU A 624 -18.10 16.37 0.92
N THR A 625 -17.15 15.42 0.94
CA THR A 625 -15.73 15.59 1.23
C THR A 625 -14.91 15.61 -0.08
N SER A 626 -15.25 16.55 -0.96
CA SER A 626 -14.55 16.79 -2.21
C SER A 626 -13.16 17.39 -1.98
N LEU A 627 -12.28 17.32 -2.99
CA LEU A 627 -10.97 17.98 -2.92
C LEU A 627 -11.10 19.48 -2.66
N TYR A 628 -12.14 20.13 -3.19
CA TYR A 628 -12.38 21.55 -2.94
C TYR A 628 -12.78 21.80 -1.48
N SER A 629 -13.81 21.11 -0.98
CA SER A 629 -14.31 21.35 0.38
C SER A 629 -13.24 21.04 1.43
N GLU A 630 -12.46 19.98 1.20
CA GLU A 630 -11.42 19.54 2.11
C GLU A 630 -10.17 20.43 2.07
N PHE A 631 -9.66 20.78 0.88
CA PHE A 631 -8.32 21.34 0.75
C PHE A 631 -8.29 22.83 0.36
N TYR A 632 -9.39 23.40 -0.16
CA TYR A 632 -9.39 24.72 -0.78
C TYR A 632 -10.42 25.71 -0.22
N ASP A 633 -11.61 25.26 0.13
CA ASP A 633 -12.76 26.11 0.50
C ASP A 633 -12.42 27.19 1.54
N ARG A 634 -11.63 26.83 2.56
CA ARG A 634 -11.17 27.77 3.60
C ARG A 634 -10.32 28.92 3.05
N ASP A 635 -9.33 28.61 2.23
CA ASP A 635 -8.41 29.61 1.67
C ASP A 635 -9.18 30.57 0.75
N PHE A 636 -10.13 30.03 -0.03
CA PHE A 636 -10.99 30.84 -0.89
C PHE A 636 -11.97 31.71 -0.09
N LYS A 637 -12.69 31.17 0.89
CA LYS A 637 -13.59 31.95 1.73
C LYS A 637 -12.87 33.15 2.38
N LYS A 638 -11.62 32.96 2.82
CA LYS A 638 -10.77 34.06 3.32
C LYS A 638 -10.56 35.16 2.29
N MET A 639 -10.19 34.83 1.04
CA MET A 639 -9.96 35.83 -0.02
C MET A 639 -11.22 36.66 -0.36
N TYR A 640 -12.41 36.07 -0.23
CA TYR A 640 -13.68 36.69 -0.61
C TYR A 640 -14.40 37.41 0.54
N THR A 641 -13.89 37.31 1.77
CA THR A 641 -14.39 38.12 2.90
C THR A 641 -14.21 39.61 2.65
N ASN A 642 -15.14 40.42 3.15
CA ASN A 642 -14.99 41.88 3.15
C ASN A 642 -13.90 42.26 4.17
N ASN A 643 -13.02 43.20 3.79
CA ASN A 643 -11.91 43.72 4.61
C ASN A 643 -10.61 42.88 4.64
N VAL A 644 -10.27 42.13 3.58
CA VAL A 644 -8.91 41.61 3.40
C VAL A 644 -8.08 42.61 2.57
N TYR A 645 -7.08 43.18 3.21
CA TYR A 645 -6.13 44.15 2.66
C TYR A 645 -4.72 43.57 2.72
N LEU A 646 -3.94 43.88 1.68
CA LEU A 646 -2.52 43.63 1.63
C LEU A 646 -1.80 44.90 2.10
N ASN A 647 -1.07 44.82 3.20
CA ASN A 647 -0.38 45.93 3.84
C ASN A 647 1.13 45.79 3.60
N THR A 648 1.76 46.85 3.12
CA THR A 648 3.21 46.87 2.88
C THR A 648 3.90 47.64 3.99
N PHE A 649 4.89 47.02 4.65
CA PHE A 649 5.69 47.60 5.72
C PHE A 649 7.17 47.44 5.46
N THR A 650 7.96 48.44 5.82
CA THR A 650 9.42 48.31 5.95
C THR A 650 9.80 48.18 7.42
N ALA A 651 10.77 47.31 7.72
CA ALA A 651 11.26 47.08 9.07
C ALA A 651 12.78 46.88 9.10
N TYR A 652 13.41 47.11 10.25
CA TYR A 652 14.81 46.82 10.50
C TYR A 652 14.95 45.76 11.58
N LEU A 653 14.93 44.49 11.16
CA LEU A 653 14.86 43.35 12.06
C LEU A 653 16.20 43.05 12.72
N PRO A 654 16.22 42.73 14.02
CA PRO A 654 17.42 42.22 14.68
C PRO A 654 17.72 40.78 14.23
N THR A 655 18.99 40.37 14.35
CA THR A 655 19.44 39.03 13.96
C THR A 655 18.66 37.90 14.65
N THR A 656 18.21 38.11 15.90
CA THR A 656 17.40 37.12 16.63
C THR A 656 16.10 36.78 15.90
N ILE A 657 15.45 37.79 15.31
CA ILE A 657 14.22 37.61 14.53
C ILE A 657 14.55 37.04 13.16
N ILE A 658 15.58 37.55 12.46
CA ILE A 658 16.03 37.01 11.16
C ILE A 658 16.34 35.51 11.25
N ASN A 659 16.86 35.04 12.39
CA ASN A 659 17.18 33.63 12.63
C ASN A 659 16.00 32.71 12.91
N THR A 660 14.80 33.26 13.15
CA THR A 660 13.63 32.50 13.60
C THR A 660 12.38 32.76 12.78
N ILE A 661 12.30 33.89 12.08
CA ILE A 661 11.18 34.28 11.25
C ILE A 661 11.02 33.33 10.05
N SER A 662 9.78 33.00 9.76
CA SER A 662 9.35 32.11 8.68
C SER A 662 8.01 32.60 8.14
N MET A 663 7.66 32.17 6.93
CA MET A 663 6.37 32.49 6.31
C MET A 663 5.14 31.99 7.12
N GLN A 664 5.34 31.15 8.13
CA GLN A 664 4.29 30.64 9.01
C GLN A 664 4.01 31.54 10.22
N ASN A 665 4.83 32.55 10.48
CA ASN A 665 4.67 33.41 11.64
C ASN A 665 3.51 34.41 11.46
N THR A 666 2.81 34.69 12.56
CA THR A 666 1.91 35.84 12.65
C THR A 666 2.73 37.05 13.05
N ILE A 667 2.63 38.14 12.29
CA ILE A 667 3.34 39.38 12.59
C ILE A 667 2.42 40.28 13.42
N ILE A 668 2.94 40.85 14.50
CA ILE A 668 2.24 41.85 15.30
C ILE A 668 2.89 43.22 15.07
N ILE A 669 2.07 44.19 14.66
CA ILE A 669 2.47 45.59 14.47
C ILE A 669 1.41 46.46 15.14
N GLY A 670 1.79 47.22 16.16
CA GLY A 670 0.87 48.13 16.85
C GLY A 670 -0.26 47.44 17.61
N GLY A 671 -0.13 46.13 17.87
CA GLY A 671 -1.18 45.30 18.47
C GLY A 671 -2.08 44.58 17.45
N ASP A 672 -2.04 45.00 16.18
CA ASP A 672 -2.73 44.33 15.09
C ASP A 672 -1.94 43.11 14.63
N LYS A 673 -2.67 42.04 14.31
CA LYS A 673 -2.10 40.79 13.80
C LYS A 673 -2.14 40.79 12.28
N TYR A 674 -1.14 40.14 11.69
CA TYR A 674 -1.01 39.99 10.27
C TYR A 674 -0.45 38.62 9.89
N SER A 675 -0.84 38.11 8.72
CA SER A 675 -0.25 36.93 8.10
C SER A 675 0.73 37.36 7.01
N ILE A 676 1.91 36.74 6.96
CA ILE A 676 2.93 37.08 5.97
C ILE A 676 2.49 36.57 4.61
N TYR A 677 2.42 37.46 3.60
CA TYR A 677 2.22 37.09 2.21
C TYR A 677 3.56 37.02 1.47
N GLU A 678 4.37 38.06 1.63
CA GLU A 678 5.70 38.19 1.04
C GLU A 678 6.61 38.86 2.08
N MET A 679 7.86 38.43 2.17
CA MET A 679 8.89 39.16 2.90
C MET A 679 10.22 39.11 2.15
N SER A 680 10.89 40.25 2.06
CA SER A 680 12.27 40.37 1.61
C SER A 680 13.11 40.80 2.80
N ILE A 681 14.26 40.17 3.03
CA ILE A 681 15.15 40.48 4.16
C ILE A 681 16.60 40.55 3.68
N ASP A 682 17.22 41.70 3.87
CA ASP A 682 18.68 41.85 3.80
C ASP A 682 19.29 41.28 5.08
N VAL A 683 19.99 40.14 4.99
CA VAL A 683 20.59 39.48 6.16
C VAL A 683 21.75 40.26 6.79
N ASN A 684 22.37 41.18 6.05
CA ASN A 684 23.50 41.97 6.53
C ASN A 684 23.03 43.22 7.25
N THR A 685 22.03 43.92 6.71
CA THR A 685 21.53 45.18 7.29
C THR A 685 20.30 45.00 8.18
N GLY A 686 19.58 43.88 8.05
CA GLY A 686 18.29 43.63 8.70
C GLY A 686 17.13 44.41 8.08
N LYS A 687 17.37 45.23 7.05
CA LYS A 687 16.30 45.89 6.32
C LYS A 687 15.40 44.84 5.69
N SER A 688 14.12 44.92 6.00
CA SER A 688 13.12 43.94 5.63
C SER A 688 11.91 44.65 5.03
N GLU A 689 11.35 44.12 3.96
CA GLU A 689 10.12 44.59 3.33
C GLU A 689 9.08 43.48 3.44
N PHE A 690 7.91 43.80 3.95
CA PHE A 690 6.82 42.86 4.19
C PHE A 690 5.61 43.25 3.37
N LYS A 691 4.94 42.28 2.74
CA LYS A 691 3.54 42.36 2.36
C LYS A 691 2.73 41.43 3.24
N LEU A 692 1.75 41.98 3.92
CA LEU A 692 1.05 41.36 5.06
C LEU A 692 -0.46 41.41 4.86
N PHE A 693 -1.12 40.26 4.92
CA PHE A 693 -2.58 40.24 5.06
C PHE A 693 -2.97 40.63 6.47
N ASN A 694 -3.94 41.54 6.60
CA ASN A 694 -4.54 41.79 7.90
C ASN A 694 -5.23 40.52 8.41
N TYR A 695 -5.09 40.27 9.71
CA TYR A 695 -5.61 39.06 10.33
C TYR A 695 -7.13 39.15 10.51
N TYR A 696 -7.87 38.26 9.83
CA TYR A 696 -9.32 38.19 9.96
C TYR A 696 -9.73 37.14 10.99
N LYS A 697 -10.17 37.61 12.16
CA LYS A 697 -10.43 36.81 13.37
C LYS A 697 -11.59 35.80 13.22
N GLU A 698 -12.54 36.07 12.33
CA GLU A 698 -13.76 35.24 12.18
C GLU A 698 -13.48 33.83 11.65
N PHE A 699 -12.30 33.57 11.08
CA PHE A 699 -11.88 32.20 10.69
C PHE A 699 -11.05 31.47 11.75
N ASP A 700 -10.57 32.16 12.78
CA ASP A 700 -9.88 31.54 13.92
C ASP A 700 -10.79 31.31 15.13
N ASP A 701 -11.87 32.08 15.28
CA ASP A 701 -12.87 31.90 16.34
C ASP A 701 -13.90 30.78 16.06
N VAL A 702 -13.86 30.14 14.88
CA VAL A 702 -14.57 28.85 14.68
C VAL A 702 -13.93 27.73 15.52
N SER A 703 -12.73 27.95 16.10
CA SER A 703 -12.02 26.97 16.93
C SER A 703 -12.55 26.78 18.36
N SER A 704 -13.49 27.61 18.82
CA SER A 704 -14.08 27.45 20.17
C SER A 704 -15.29 26.51 20.21
N VAL A 705 -15.89 26.20 19.05
CA VAL A 705 -17.02 25.26 18.98
C VAL A 705 -16.46 23.88 18.66
N LEU A 706 -16.31 23.05 19.69
CA LEU A 706 -16.12 21.63 19.48
C LEU A 706 -17.39 21.09 18.78
N TYR A 707 -17.23 20.53 17.58
CA TYR A 707 -18.32 19.85 16.90
C TYR A 707 -18.66 18.55 17.64
N PRO A 708 -19.94 18.16 17.73
CA PRO A 708 -20.31 16.87 18.30
C PRO A 708 -19.59 15.73 17.55
N PRO A 709 -19.12 14.69 18.26
CA PRO A 709 -18.49 13.54 17.60
C PRO A 709 -19.51 12.81 16.74
N TYR A 710 -19.04 12.16 15.65
CA TYR A 710 -19.86 11.17 14.99
C TYR A 710 -19.94 9.94 15.89
N PHE A 711 -21.16 9.61 16.30
CA PHE A 711 -21.45 8.57 17.27
C PHE A 711 -22.44 7.57 16.68
N GLY A 712 -22.05 6.30 16.69
CA GLY A 712 -22.97 5.20 16.44
C GLY A 712 -22.90 4.17 17.55
N ALA A 713 -24.03 3.51 17.77
CA ALA A 713 -24.16 2.46 18.75
C ALA A 713 -24.97 1.32 18.16
N GLU A 714 -24.54 0.10 18.46
CA GLU A 714 -25.13 -1.13 17.93
C GLU A 714 -25.18 -2.22 19.01
N TYR A 715 -25.95 -3.25 18.72
CA TYR A 715 -26.09 -4.43 19.57
C TYR A 715 -25.01 -5.46 19.22
N ASP A 716 -24.38 -6.07 20.24
CA ASP A 716 -23.42 -7.16 20.04
C ASP A 716 -24.08 -8.54 20.18
N GLU A 717 -24.32 -9.21 19.05
CA GLU A 717 -24.98 -10.53 19.01
C GLU A 717 -24.22 -11.62 19.80
N TYR A 718 -22.90 -11.49 19.94
CA TYR A 718 -22.08 -12.44 20.69
C TYR A 718 -22.16 -12.23 22.20
N TYR A 719 -22.59 -11.05 22.66
CA TYR A 719 -22.67 -10.69 24.08
C TYR A 719 -23.96 -9.91 24.37
N PRO A 720 -25.10 -10.59 24.57
CA PRO A 720 -26.44 -10.02 24.49
C PRO A 720 -26.81 -8.98 25.56
N LEU A 721 -25.90 -8.66 26.48
CA LEU A 721 -26.09 -7.69 27.57
C LEU A 721 -25.27 -6.40 27.37
N LYS A 722 -24.71 -6.19 26.18
CA LYS A 722 -23.77 -5.10 25.88
C LYS A 722 -24.22 -4.26 24.69
N ILE A 723 -23.99 -2.95 24.80
CA ILE A 723 -24.04 -2.01 23.67
C ILE A 723 -22.60 -1.75 23.23
N LYS A 724 -22.34 -1.92 21.93
CA LYS A 724 -21.12 -1.43 21.29
C LYS A 724 -21.32 0.03 20.89
N TYR A 725 -20.27 0.82 21.06
CA TYR A 725 -20.22 2.18 20.54
C TYR A 725 -18.95 2.40 19.75
N TYR A 726 -19.04 3.29 18.77
CA TYR A 726 -17.91 3.77 18.00
C TYR A 726 -17.97 5.29 17.90
N MET A 727 -16.82 5.93 18.14
CA MET A 727 -16.66 7.37 18.06
C MET A 727 -15.56 7.69 17.06
N ASN A 728 -15.85 8.60 16.15
CA ASN A 728 -14.85 9.18 15.26
C ASN A 728 -14.73 10.69 15.55
N SER A 729 -13.50 11.16 15.74
CA SER A 729 -13.22 12.59 15.69
C SER A 729 -13.45 13.01 14.25
N GLY A 730 -14.58 13.65 13.96
CA GLY A 730 -14.88 14.13 12.61
C GLY A 730 -13.65 14.82 12.02
N PHE A 731 -13.20 14.38 10.84
CA PHE A 731 -12.00 14.85 10.15
C PHE A 731 -12.05 16.37 9.81
N ASP A 732 -13.16 17.03 10.12
CA ASP A 732 -13.40 18.46 10.00
C ASP A 732 -13.01 19.30 11.21
N ASN A 733 -12.59 18.73 12.34
CA ASN A 733 -12.28 19.56 13.49
C ASN A 733 -10.80 19.99 13.45
N PRO A 734 -10.43 21.25 13.11
CA PRO A 734 -9.05 21.68 13.13
C PRO A 734 -8.40 21.59 14.54
N SER A 735 -9.17 21.30 15.60
CA SER A 735 -8.75 21.22 17.01
C SER A 735 -8.42 19.83 17.55
N VAL A 736 -8.12 18.82 16.71
CA VAL A 736 -7.77 17.46 17.19
C VAL A 736 -6.54 17.41 18.11
N ALA A 737 -5.76 18.49 18.20
CA ALA A 737 -4.57 18.55 19.06
C ALA A 737 -4.84 18.58 20.58
N GLU A 738 -6.08 18.72 21.06
CA GLU A 738 -6.35 18.92 22.51
C GLU A 738 -7.61 18.20 23.06
N ILE A 739 -8.18 17.18 22.39
CA ILE A 739 -9.28 16.42 23.01
C ILE A 739 -8.71 15.63 24.19
N THR A 740 -9.32 15.77 25.38
CA THR A 740 -8.89 15.02 26.57
C THR A 740 -9.82 13.86 26.88
N HIS A 741 -11.14 14.04 26.74
CA HIS A 741 -12.12 13.00 27.07
C HIS A 741 -13.35 13.01 26.15
N TYR A 742 -13.99 11.85 26.02
CA TYR A 742 -15.35 11.67 25.54
C TYR A 742 -16.29 11.45 26.72
N ILE A 743 -17.48 12.06 26.68
CA ILE A 743 -18.59 11.72 27.58
C ILE A 743 -19.69 11.04 26.78
N ILE A 744 -20.09 9.85 27.21
CA ILE A 744 -21.24 9.09 26.69
C ILE A 744 -22.36 9.14 27.71
N ASP A 745 -23.57 9.51 27.27
CA ASP A 745 -24.81 9.51 28.06
C ASP A 745 -25.73 8.45 27.47
N TYR A 746 -26.18 7.50 28.30
CA TYR A 746 -27.13 6.47 27.90
C TYR A 746 -28.28 6.36 28.89
N LYS A 747 -29.49 6.37 28.35
CA LYS A 747 -30.74 6.35 29.11
C LYS A 747 -31.60 5.17 28.69
N ASN A 748 -31.93 4.32 29.65
CA ASN A 748 -32.94 3.27 29.42
C ASN A 748 -34.31 3.93 29.29
N THR A 749 -34.97 3.78 28.15
CA THR A 749 -36.24 4.46 27.86
C THR A 749 -37.41 3.92 28.67
N THR A 750 -37.31 2.68 29.15
CA THR A 750 -38.34 2.01 29.95
C THR A 750 -38.25 2.36 31.43
N THR A 751 -37.03 2.35 32.00
CA THR A 751 -36.83 2.66 33.43
C THR A 751 -36.56 4.14 33.69
N GLY A 752 -36.22 4.91 32.65
CA GLY A 752 -35.84 6.32 32.75
C GLY A 752 -34.47 6.56 33.39
N VAL A 753 -33.73 5.51 33.74
CA VAL A 753 -32.41 5.60 34.37
C VAL A 753 -31.39 6.09 33.35
N ASN A 754 -30.73 7.20 33.67
CA ASN A 754 -29.64 7.78 32.86
C ASN A 754 -28.28 7.55 33.53
N GLN A 755 -27.27 7.21 32.74
CA GLN A 755 -25.91 6.94 33.20
C GLN A 755 -24.89 7.56 32.24
N GLN A 756 -23.73 7.94 32.77
CA GLN A 756 -22.65 8.57 32.01
C GLN A 756 -21.34 7.80 32.14
N LEU A 757 -20.58 7.75 31.05
CA LEU A 757 -19.24 7.17 30.98
C LEU A 757 -18.27 8.21 30.42
N ILE A 758 -17.09 8.34 31.06
CA ILE A 758 -16.00 9.21 30.61
C ILE A 758 -14.85 8.33 30.13
N ILE A 759 -14.29 8.64 28.95
CA ILE A 759 -13.24 7.86 28.30
C ILE A 759 -12.15 8.80 27.81
N ASP A 760 -10.89 8.48 28.08
CA ASP A 760 -9.74 9.28 27.63
C ASP A 760 -9.56 9.21 26.10
N TYR A 761 -9.19 10.34 25.50
CA TYR A 761 -8.89 10.43 24.06
C TYR A 761 -7.55 9.77 23.71
N VAL A 762 -7.50 9.09 22.55
CA VAL A 762 -6.27 8.53 21.96
C VAL A 762 -6.17 9.00 20.51
N ASP A 763 -5.06 9.64 20.16
CA ASP A 763 -4.91 10.33 18.89
C ASP A 763 -4.95 9.39 17.67
N GLY A 764 -5.76 9.76 16.66
CA GLY A 764 -5.88 9.02 15.40
C GLY A 764 -6.55 7.65 15.48
N VAL A 765 -7.19 7.30 16.59
CA VAL A 765 -7.84 5.99 16.79
C VAL A 765 -9.35 6.15 16.92
N SER A 766 -10.11 5.49 16.03
CA SER A 766 -11.54 5.28 16.24
C SER A 766 -11.75 4.45 17.50
N LEU A 767 -12.40 5.04 18.51
CA LEU A 767 -12.62 4.41 19.81
C LEU A 767 -13.83 3.48 19.75
N VAL A 768 -13.59 2.18 19.91
CA VAL A 768 -14.64 1.16 20.06
C VAL A 768 -14.62 0.61 21.48
N GLY A 769 -15.78 0.60 22.13
CA GLY A 769 -15.92 0.01 23.46
C GLY A 769 -17.29 -0.59 23.72
N GLN A 770 -17.45 -1.18 24.91
CA GLN A 770 -18.66 -1.91 25.30
C GLN A 770 -19.21 -1.38 26.63
N ILE A 771 -20.51 -1.12 26.68
CA ILE A 771 -21.24 -0.75 27.90
C ILE A 771 -22.14 -1.91 28.29
N ASN A 772 -22.00 -2.42 29.52
CA ASN A 772 -22.94 -3.37 30.09
C ASN A 772 -24.24 -2.64 30.47
N SER A 773 -25.25 -2.70 29.62
CA SER A 773 -26.49 -1.93 29.78
C SER A 773 -27.70 -2.79 30.18
N GLY A 774 -27.62 -4.11 30.03
CA GLY A 774 -28.75 -5.02 30.24
C GLY A 774 -29.81 -4.92 29.13
N ALA A 775 -30.84 -5.77 29.19
CA ALA A 775 -31.90 -5.79 28.18
C ALA A 775 -32.80 -4.55 28.27
N GLY A 776 -33.20 -4.00 27.12
CA GLY A 776 -34.05 -2.83 27.02
C GLY A 776 -33.71 -1.94 25.82
N THR A 777 -34.47 -0.87 25.66
CA THR A 777 -34.20 0.16 24.66
C THR A 777 -33.47 1.33 25.32
N PHE A 778 -32.41 1.79 24.69
CA PHE A 778 -31.54 2.85 25.21
C PHE A 778 -31.43 3.99 24.20
N GLU A 779 -31.61 5.22 24.70
CA GLU A 779 -31.20 6.43 24.00
C GLU A 779 -29.75 6.73 24.37
N VAL A 780 -28.86 6.80 23.39
CA VAL A 780 -27.42 7.00 23.61
C VAL A 780 -26.92 8.18 22.78
N LYS A 781 -26.08 9.03 23.38
CA LYS A 781 -25.43 10.17 22.74
C LYS A 781 -24.07 10.43 23.35
N ALA A 782 -23.20 11.12 22.64
CA ALA A 782 -21.85 11.45 23.11
C ALA A 782 -21.49 12.91 22.87
N LYS A 783 -20.52 13.43 23.62
CA LYS A 783 -19.88 14.74 23.40
C LYS A 783 -18.39 14.66 23.69
N ILE A 784 -17.60 15.57 23.14
CA ILE A 784 -16.16 15.68 23.39
C ILE A 784 -15.85 16.86 24.31
N ILE A 785 -14.74 16.73 25.05
CA ILE A 785 -14.24 17.73 25.98
C ILE A 785 -12.74 17.92 25.73
N ASN A 786 -12.30 19.17 25.72
CA ASN A 786 -10.90 19.55 25.93
C ASN A 786 -10.77 20.29 27.29
N ASP A 787 -9.56 20.73 27.65
CA ASP A 787 -9.31 21.33 28.96
C ASP A 787 -10.10 22.63 29.26
N GLU A 788 -10.77 23.25 28.27
CA GLU A 788 -11.46 24.54 28.43
C GLU A 788 -12.89 24.62 27.83
N THR A 789 -13.33 23.69 26.98
CA THR A 789 -14.61 23.71 26.24
C THR A 789 -15.24 22.31 26.04
N GLU A 790 -16.57 22.28 25.87
CA GLU A 790 -17.34 21.06 25.57
C GLU A 790 -18.06 21.18 24.22
N SER A 791 -18.20 20.07 23.48
CA SER A 791 -19.06 20.05 22.29
C SER A 791 -20.54 20.01 22.65
N ASN A 792 -21.37 20.33 21.66
CA ASN A 792 -22.76 19.89 21.66
C ASN A 792 -22.84 18.35 21.74
N TRP A 793 -23.98 17.83 22.18
CA TRP A 793 -24.25 16.40 22.09
C TRP A 793 -24.39 15.96 20.63
N SER A 794 -23.92 14.76 20.32
CA SER A 794 -24.21 14.05 19.08
C SER A 794 -25.72 13.83 18.92
N ASN A 795 -26.11 13.43 17.71
CA ASN A 795 -27.43 12.88 17.49
C ASN A 795 -27.69 11.72 18.47
N THR A 796 -28.91 11.65 19.00
CA THR A 796 -29.31 10.57 19.89
C THR A 796 -29.64 9.34 19.05
N GLN A 797 -28.96 8.23 19.33
CA GLN A 797 -29.22 6.93 18.73
C GLN A 797 -30.09 6.09 19.65
N THR A 798 -31.04 5.35 19.06
CA THR A 798 -31.86 4.40 19.81
C THR A 798 -31.37 2.99 19.54
N VAL A 799 -30.83 2.33 20.57
CA VAL A 799 -30.35 0.94 20.47
C VAL A 799 -31.25 0.05 21.31
N THR A 800 -31.76 -1.02 20.70
CA THR A 800 -32.55 -2.03 21.42
C THR A 800 -31.67 -3.23 21.69
N VAL A 801 -31.39 -3.48 22.96
CA VAL A 801 -30.77 -4.71 23.45
C VAL A 801 -31.92 -5.68 23.72
N PRO A 802 -32.13 -6.71 22.88
CA PRO A 802 -33.21 -7.65 23.08
C PRO A 802 -33.08 -8.33 24.45
N ALA A 803 -34.21 -8.67 25.07
CA ALA A 803 -34.19 -9.60 26.17
C ALA A 803 -33.48 -10.88 25.69
N PRO A 804 -32.61 -11.49 26.52
CA PRO A 804 -31.93 -12.72 26.12
C PRO A 804 -33.00 -13.69 25.60
N PRO A 805 -32.86 -14.23 24.38
CA PRO A 805 -33.85 -15.15 23.86
C PRO A 805 -33.95 -16.32 24.83
N THR A 806 -35.17 -16.75 25.17
CA THR A 806 -35.39 -18.09 25.73
C THR A 806 -34.65 -19.06 24.81
N GLN A 807 -33.58 -19.62 25.34
CA GLN A 807 -32.45 -20.16 24.61
C GLN A 807 -32.94 -21.22 23.61
N ILE A 808 -32.66 -21.06 22.31
CA ILE A 808 -32.83 -22.17 21.35
C ILE A 808 -31.69 -23.14 21.63
N ILE A 809 -31.95 -24.11 22.49
CA ILE A 809 -30.97 -25.10 22.93
C ILE A 809 -30.92 -26.22 21.88
N TYR A 810 -29.87 -26.21 21.04
CA TYR A 810 -29.60 -27.24 20.04
C TYR A 810 -29.50 -28.64 20.68
N PRO A 811 -29.93 -29.71 19.97
CA PRO A 811 -29.82 -31.06 20.48
C PRO A 811 -28.35 -31.51 20.58
N PRO A 812 -27.98 -32.32 21.58
CA PRO A 812 -26.63 -32.87 21.65
C PRO A 812 -26.38 -33.88 20.53
N THR A 813 -25.13 -33.98 20.09
CA THR A 813 -24.72 -35.10 19.23
C THR A 813 -24.66 -36.36 20.08
N PHE A 814 -25.50 -37.35 19.75
CA PHE A 814 -25.69 -38.57 20.54
C PHE A 814 -25.42 -39.81 19.69
N PHE A 815 -24.65 -40.75 20.24
CA PHE A 815 -24.41 -42.07 19.65
C PHE A 815 -24.69 -43.15 20.69
N ALA A 816 -25.30 -44.27 20.28
CA ALA A 816 -25.56 -45.40 21.17
C ALA A 816 -25.37 -46.74 20.44
N GLY A 817 -24.89 -47.76 21.16
CA GLY A 817 -24.63 -49.11 20.66
C GLY A 817 -24.62 -50.16 21.78
N SER A 818 -24.39 -51.42 21.44
CA SER A 818 -24.27 -52.52 22.41
C SER A 818 -23.11 -53.43 21.99
N ASP A 819 -22.10 -53.56 22.86
CA ASP A 819 -20.97 -54.49 22.71
C ASP A 819 -20.90 -55.53 23.83
N GLU A 820 -21.72 -55.38 24.89
CA GLU A 820 -21.84 -56.27 26.04
C GLU A 820 -23.30 -56.70 26.25
N ALA A 821 -23.51 -57.97 26.62
CA ALA A 821 -24.82 -58.52 26.90
C ALA A 821 -25.52 -57.73 28.03
N GLY A 822 -26.78 -57.35 27.80
CA GLY A 822 -27.58 -56.61 28.77
C GLY A 822 -27.20 -55.14 28.98
N LYS A 823 -26.46 -54.48 28.07
CA LYS A 823 -26.14 -53.05 28.19
C LYS A 823 -26.28 -52.26 26.87
N ILE A 824 -26.66 -50.99 27.00
CA ILE A 824 -26.59 -49.95 25.97
C ILE A 824 -25.47 -48.98 26.35
N ASN A 825 -24.41 -48.92 25.55
CA ASN A 825 -23.36 -47.91 25.69
C ASN A 825 -23.73 -46.67 24.88
N TYR A 826 -23.40 -45.49 25.40
CA TYR A 826 -23.71 -44.22 24.74
C TYR A 826 -22.57 -43.21 24.85
N GLY A 827 -22.50 -42.30 23.89
CA GLY A 827 -21.63 -41.13 23.86
C GLY A 827 -22.44 -39.86 23.58
N ILE A 828 -22.17 -38.79 24.33
CA ILE A 828 -22.80 -37.47 24.18
C ILE A 828 -21.72 -36.41 23.96
N ASN A 829 -21.87 -35.59 22.91
CA ASN A 829 -21.03 -34.41 22.65
C ASN A 829 -21.90 -33.14 22.56
N GLN A 830 -21.48 -32.08 23.24
CA GLN A 830 -22.23 -30.85 23.48
C GLN A 830 -22.30 -29.91 22.26
N GLY A 831 -21.43 -30.09 21.26
CA GLY A 831 -21.29 -29.15 20.13
C GLY A 831 -20.73 -27.78 20.57
N GLU A 832 -20.56 -26.85 19.62
CA GLU A 832 -19.95 -25.52 19.83
C GLU A 832 -20.86 -24.51 20.57
N ASN A 833 -21.58 -24.95 21.62
CA ASN A 833 -22.41 -24.06 22.44
C ASN A 833 -21.62 -23.50 23.64
N LEU A 834 -21.79 -22.20 23.91
CA LEU A 834 -21.03 -21.42 24.90
C LEU A 834 -21.43 -21.64 26.38
N GLU A 835 -22.57 -22.28 26.67
CA GLU A 835 -22.98 -22.61 28.05
C GLU A 835 -22.90 -24.11 28.34
N THR A 836 -22.47 -24.47 29.57
CA THR A 836 -22.35 -25.86 30.05
C THR A 836 -23.69 -26.34 30.63
N PRO A 837 -24.29 -27.46 30.17
CA PRO A 837 -25.55 -27.97 30.72
C PRO A 837 -25.36 -28.45 32.16
N SER A 838 -26.43 -28.38 32.97
CA SER A 838 -26.43 -28.88 34.35
C SER A 838 -26.51 -30.42 34.39
N HIS A 839 -27.23 -31.03 33.45
CA HIS A 839 -27.35 -32.48 33.31
C HIS A 839 -27.83 -32.89 31.91
N TYR A 840 -27.64 -34.16 31.56
CA TYR A 840 -28.20 -34.77 30.37
C TYR A 840 -29.30 -35.77 30.76
N ARG A 841 -30.34 -35.83 29.94
CA ARG A 841 -31.44 -36.79 30.08
C ARG A 841 -31.40 -37.77 28.91
N ILE A 842 -31.40 -39.07 29.19
CA ILE A 842 -31.40 -40.13 28.18
C ILE A 842 -32.68 -40.94 28.30
N GLU A 843 -33.41 -41.06 27.21
CA GLU A 843 -34.61 -41.89 27.08
C GLU A 843 -34.31 -43.14 26.26
N TYR A 844 -34.79 -44.29 26.72
CA TYR A 844 -34.73 -45.55 25.98
C TYR A 844 -36.06 -46.30 26.05
N ILE A 845 -36.54 -46.78 24.90
CA ILE A 845 -37.86 -47.41 24.75
C ILE A 845 -37.71 -48.79 24.13
N LYS A 846 -38.16 -49.83 24.82
CA LYS A 846 -38.10 -51.21 24.30
C LYS A 846 -39.21 -51.46 23.28
N ILE A 847 -38.87 -51.96 22.10
CA ILE A 847 -39.79 -52.21 20.99
C ILE A 847 -40.01 -53.73 20.82
N PRO A 848 -41.26 -54.20 20.59
CA PRO A 848 -42.49 -53.43 20.37
C PRO A 848 -43.27 -53.07 21.64
N SER A 849 -42.78 -53.44 22.83
CA SER A 849 -43.50 -53.27 24.11
C SER A 849 -43.91 -51.83 24.46
N GLY A 850 -43.26 -50.82 23.87
CA GLY A 850 -43.65 -49.41 23.99
C GLY A 850 -43.41 -48.77 25.36
N THR A 851 -42.85 -49.50 26.34
CA THR A 851 -42.58 -48.97 27.67
C THR A 851 -41.33 -48.07 27.62
N SER A 852 -41.53 -46.76 27.75
CA SER A 852 -40.44 -45.78 27.85
C SER A 852 -39.88 -45.74 29.28
N GLN A 853 -38.55 -45.77 29.39
CA GLN A 853 -37.84 -45.48 30.64
C GLN A 853 -36.86 -44.32 30.40
N THR A 854 -36.67 -43.49 31.42
CA THR A 854 -35.74 -42.35 31.34
C THR A 854 -34.76 -42.36 32.50
N THR A 855 -33.48 -42.09 32.21
CA THR A 855 -32.45 -41.89 33.23
C THR A 855 -31.88 -40.46 33.13
N THR A 856 -31.46 -39.91 34.27
CA THR A 856 -30.89 -38.55 34.38
C THR A 856 -29.46 -38.65 34.87
N LEU A 857 -28.54 -37.94 34.21
CA LEU A 857 -27.12 -37.98 34.49
C LEU A 857 -26.61 -36.56 34.75
N VAL A 858 -25.92 -36.36 35.88
CA VAL A 858 -25.28 -35.09 36.23
C VAL A 858 -24.17 -34.79 35.22
N ALA A 859 -24.15 -33.59 34.65
CA ALA A 859 -23.13 -33.23 33.69
C ALA A 859 -21.78 -32.98 34.39
N VAL A 860 -20.71 -33.58 33.87
CA VAL A 860 -19.35 -33.26 34.26
C VAL A 860 -18.86 -32.14 33.33
N PRO A 861 -18.19 -31.08 33.84
CA PRO A 861 -17.67 -30.03 32.98
C PRO A 861 -16.47 -30.56 32.19
N MET A 862 -16.70 -31.10 30.99
CA MET A 862 -15.80 -31.11 29.81
C MET A 862 -16.41 -31.94 28.66
N GLN A 863 -16.07 -31.53 27.42
CA GLN A 863 -16.76 -31.67 26.12
C GLN A 863 -17.25 -33.06 25.61
N SER A 864 -17.16 -34.15 26.36
CA SER A 864 -17.78 -35.42 25.95
C SER A 864 -18.02 -36.36 27.12
N MET A 865 -19.16 -37.05 27.12
CA MET A 865 -19.48 -38.09 28.12
C MET A 865 -19.75 -39.42 27.46
N VAL A 866 -19.22 -40.49 28.05
CA VAL A 866 -19.47 -41.88 27.65
C VAL A 866 -19.99 -42.64 28.86
N GLY A 867 -20.99 -43.50 28.68
CA GLY A 867 -21.54 -44.32 29.77
C GLY A 867 -22.33 -45.53 29.26
N ALA A 868 -22.89 -46.31 30.19
CA ALA A 868 -23.64 -47.53 29.89
C ALA A 868 -24.91 -47.65 30.74
N ILE A 869 -26.00 -48.12 30.13
CA ILE A 869 -27.29 -48.38 30.78
C ILE A 869 -27.53 -49.89 30.76
N SER A 870 -27.78 -50.49 31.93
CA SER A 870 -28.15 -51.91 32.02
C SER A 870 -29.61 -52.12 31.64
N VAL A 871 -29.86 -53.00 30.67
CA VAL A 871 -31.19 -53.29 30.13
C VAL A 871 -31.37 -54.79 29.87
N SER A 872 -32.62 -55.26 29.82
CA SER A 872 -32.91 -56.64 29.38
C SER A 872 -32.62 -56.84 27.88
N SER A 873 -32.43 -58.07 27.41
CA SER A 873 -32.26 -58.35 25.97
C SER A 873 -33.47 -57.88 25.15
N GLY A 874 -33.21 -57.34 23.96
CA GLY A 874 -34.21 -56.79 23.04
C GLY A 874 -33.75 -55.53 22.31
N THR A 875 -34.63 -54.98 21.48
CA THR A 875 -34.34 -53.78 20.67
C THR A 875 -34.92 -52.52 21.33
N TYR A 876 -34.14 -51.45 21.36
CA TYR A 876 -34.46 -50.19 22.02
C TYR A 876 -34.28 -49.00 21.08
N ASN A 877 -35.18 -48.04 21.13
CA ASN A 877 -34.98 -46.70 20.56
C ASN A 877 -34.45 -45.78 21.65
N VAL A 878 -33.34 -45.08 21.39
CA VAL A 878 -32.60 -44.28 22.39
C VAL A 878 -32.35 -42.87 21.86
N ARG A 879 -32.48 -41.86 22.72
CA ARG A 879 -32.18 -40.44 22.42
C ARG A 879 -31.78 -39.68 23.68
N ALA A 880 -31.11 -38.53 23.50
CA ALA A 880 -30.66 -37.68 24.60
C ALA A 880 -31.06 -36.21 24.43
N GLN A 881 -31.19 -35.46 25.52
CA GLN A 881 -31.36 -34.01 25.51
C GLN A 881 -30.53 -33.34 26.61
N CYS A 882 -30.11 -32.11 26.38
CA CYS A 882 -29.43 -31.28 27.38
C CYS A 882 -30.45 -30.62 28.33
N VAL A 883 -30.03 -30.32 29.56
CA VAL A 883 -30.83 -29.54 30.52
C VAL A 883 -29.96 -28.44 31.11
N TYR A 884 -30.46 -27.21 31.10
CA TYR A 884 -29.74 -26.01 31.52
C TYR A 884 -30.53 -25.32 32.62
N SER A 885 -30.03 -25.36 33.87
CA SER A 885 -30.61 -24.63 35.01
C SER A 885 -32.14 -24.82 35.18
N GLY A 886 -32.65 -25.99 34.82
CA GLY A 886 -34.08 -26.34 34.91
C GLY A 886 -34.86 -26.29 33.58
N GLU A 887 -34.27 -25.74 32.51
CA GLU A 887 -34.88 -25.72 31.17
C GLU A 887 -34.40 -26.89 30.30
N TYR A 888 -35.34 -27.48 29.54
CA TYR A 888 -35.08 -28.65 28.70
C TYR A 888 -34.73 -28.24 27.27
N GLY A 889 -33.59 -28.70 26.76
CA GLY A 889 -33.20 -28.55 25.36
C GLY A 889 -33.90 -29.52 24.42
N GLN A 890 -33.62 -29.40 23.11
CA GLN A 890 -34.18 -30.30 22.11
C GLN A 890 -33.62 -31.73 22.22
N TRP A 891 -34.44 -32.72 21.86
CA TRP A 891 -34.02 -34.11 21.78
C TRP A 891 -33.14 -34.35 20.56
N SER A 892 -32.08 -35.15 20.73
CA SER A 892 -31.31 -35.73 19.64
C SER A 892 -32.17 -36.62 18.74
N PRO A 893 -31.74 -36.88 17.49
CA PRO A 893 -32.32 -37.93 16.67
C PRO A 893 -32.33 -39.29 17.41
N ILE A 894 -33.33 -40.11 17.10
CA ILE A 894 -33.48 -41.46 17.69
C ILE A 894 -32.45 -42.40 17.07
N THR A 895 -31.76 -43.17 17.90
CA THR A 895 -30.86 -44.26 17.52
C THR A 895 -31.45 -45.60 17.97
N THR A 896 -31.54 -46.60 17.09
CA THR A 896 -32.03 -47.94 17.43
C THR A 896 -30.86 -48.87 17.80
N VAL A 897 -30.93 -49.49 18.97
CA VAL A 897 -29.89 -50.39 19.51
C VAL A 897 -30.50 -51.75 19.85
N THR A 898 -29.89 -52.84 19.38
CA THR A 898 -30.29 -54.21 19.74
C THR A 898 -29.29 -54.76 20.76
N VAL A 899 -29.80 -55.18 21.91
CA VAL A 899 -29.02 -55.75 23.01
C VAL A 899 -29.27 -57.25 23.08
N ALA A 900 -28.18 -58.02 23.02
CA ALA A 900 -28.20 -59.48 23.08
C ALA A 900 -28.60 -60.02 24.46
#